data_AF-A0A845YUW8-F1
#
_entry.id   AF-A0A845YUW8-F1
#
_cell.length_a   1.000
_cell.length_b   1.000
_cell.length_c   1.000
_cell.angle_alpha   90.00
_cell.angle_beta   90.00
_cell.angle_gamma   90.00
#
_symmetry.space_group_name_H-M   'P 1'
#
loop_
_entity.id
_entity.type
_entity.pdbx_description
1 polymer ?
#
loop_
_entity_poly.entity_id
_entity_poly.type
_entity_poly.pdbx_seq_one_letter_code
_entity_poly.pdbx_strand_id
1 'polypeptide(L)'
;MLGQVLKERYQLVRMLGSGGFGQTYVARDLLQTQTAECVVKQLKPASANEPFLKVARRLFETEVSTLKRLGTHDRIPKLLDSFEEKAEFYLVQELIDGESLGDEMRRMGQLSEDQAITILRETLSILNFVHDNRVIHRDLKPDNLIRRKRDGKLCLIDFGAVKEIRTQLVDSELTSLTVGIGTQGYTPSEQLAGKPRFSSDIFALGMTAIHGLTGRKPTDLPEDISSLELRWEAYTNISLGLRYLLKKMVRHYFYQRYQTVAQVLHDLDRLDELEEEADQLTISETALPQETLWQPSRQDSIRAVAIATVLVSTLTLGLRQLGALMPLELQVFDGLVAYQRDLGPDPRILLVEINEQDLNNQQSESPSDQSIADAIDIIQSYNPSTIGLDLHRNIPQGEGRQSLARSLMAANIIGITKLGDQAGDSIPPPPELNPAQIGFNDIPLDPDDKIRRNLFFASLENDPTAEVYTSFGLLVALHYLREQYALHPSAGEDDSKAMVIGDVGFKIMTSTFGGYQSIDDAGYQIPITYRSPNQISERVSLTDILTNAVDPELIRDKVILIGTTAYTSTDKFFTPYTLRSDSYQMSGVEIHLHMVSQFLSAVLDDYPLPWTWPDALEIGWIIFWASGGSLLAWQLRQRRYLVMAYGGGAIAITSTTVLFFLTNAWIPAIAPLSAFTMASGSLLIYRRYRQRRQLLR
;
A
#
# COMPACT_ATOMS: atom_id res chain seq x y z
N MET A 1 -10.54 -37.56 12.51
CA MET A 1 -11.57 -37.03 13.44
C MET A 1 -12.79 -37.95 13.53
N LEU A 2 -13.37 -38.46 12.43
CA LEU A 2 -14.48 -39.44 12.54
C LEU A 2 -14.07 -40.70 13.32
N GLY A 3 -14.94 -41.18 14.20
CA GLY A 3 -14.67 -42.30 15.13
C GLY A 3 -13.93 -41.92 16.42
N GLN A 4 -13.37 -40.71 16.51
CA GLN A 4 -12.74 -40.20 17.73
C GLN A 4 -13.78 -39.94 18.81
N VAL A 5 -13.42 -40.22 20.06
CA VAL A 5 -14.22 -39.88 21.24
C VAL A 5 -13.62 -38.63 21.88
N LEU A 6 -14.42 -37.57 22.01
CA LEU A 6 -14.06 -36.33 22.69
C LEU A 6 -14.58 -36.37 24.13
N LYS A 7 -13.78 -35.85 25.08
CA LYS A 7 -14.11 -35.86 26.52
C LYS A 7 -14.58 -37.23 27.03
N GLU A 8 -14.03 -38.32 26.47
CA GLU A 8 -14.40 -39.72 26.76
C GLU A 8 -15.90 -40.05 26.64
N ARG A 9 -16.69 -39.17 25.99
CA ARG A 9 -18.16 -39.20 26.00
C ARG A 9 -18.78 -39.04 24.62
N TYR A 10 -18.26 -38.14 23.79
CA TYR A 10 -18.89 -37.80 22.51
C TYR A 10 -18.14 -38.44 21.36
N GLN A 11 -18.68 -39.52 20.80
CA GLN A 11 -18.11 -40.19 19.64
C GLN A 11 -18.54 -39.50 18.35
N LEU A 12 -17.61 -38.94 17.57
CA LEU A 12 -17.92 -38.28 16.31
C LEU A 12 -18.35 -39.29 15.24
N VAL A 13 -19.58 -39.16 14.74
CA VAL A 13 -20.23 -40.12 13.82
C VAL A 13 -20.16 -39.65 12.37
N ARG A 14 -20.55 -38.39 12.10
CA ARG A 14 -20.54 -37.79 10.75
C ARG A 14 -20.20 -36.30 10.82
N MET A 15 -19.59 -35.78 9.76
CA MET A 15 -19.36 -34.33 9.60
C MET A 15 -20.59 -33.69 8.96
N LEU A 16 -21.07 -32.58 9.53
CA LEU A 16 -22.19 -31.79 8.98
C LEU A 16 -21.69 -30.63 8.12
N GLY A 17 -20.52 -30.07 8.43
CA GLY A 17 -19.92 -28.99 7.67
C GLY A 17 -18.56 -28.57 8.20
N SER A 18 -17.80 -27.88 7.34
CA SER A 18 -16.51 -27.28 7.66
C SER A 18 -16.48 -25.83 7.15
N GLY A 19 -15.85 -24.93 7.92
CA GLY A 19 -15.73 -23.52 7.56
C GLY A 19 -14.51 -22.86 8.22
N GLY A 20 -14.28 -21.57 7.91
CA GLY A 20 -13.09 -20.83 8.35
C GLY A 20 -12.94 -20.65 9.87
N PHE A 21 -13.96 -20.99 10.66
CA PHE A 21 -13.97 -20.89 12.13
C PHE A 21 -13.97 -22.26 12.83
N GLY A 22 -13.96 -23.37 12.08
CA GLY A 22 -13.97 -24.72 12.66
C GLY A 22 -14.85 -25.72 11.91
N GLN A 23 -15.20 -26.81 12.60
CA GLN A 23 -15.87 -27.98 12.01
C GLN A 23 -17.07 -28.40 12.87
N THR A 24 -18.16 -28.80 12.22
CA THR A 24 -19.39 -29.25 12.89
C THR A 24 -19.64 -30.72 12.59
N TYR A 25 -19.93 -31.48 13.63
CA TYR A 25 -20.13 -32.93 13.58
C TYR A 25 -21.45 -33.32 14.23
N VAL A 26 -22.04 -34.44 13.80
CA VAL A 26 -22.94 -35.21 14.66
C VAL A 26 -22.11 -36.18 15.48
N ALA A 27 -22.38 -36.24 16.78
CA ALA A 27 -21.75 -37.15 17.71
C ALA A 27 -22.80 -37.97 18.47
N ARG A 28 -22.42 -39.16 18.91
CA ARG A 28 -23.21 -39.99 19.83
C ARG A 28 -22.71 -39.77 21.25
N ASP A 29 -23.62 -39.43 22.17
CA ASP A 29 -23.32 -39.39 23.60
C ASP A 29 -23.29 -40.82 24.16
N LEU A 30 -22.12 -41.28 24.59
CA LEU A 30 -21.89 -42.64 25.08
C LEU A 30 -22.40 -42.87 26.51
N LEU A 31 -22.71 -41.81 27.26
CA LEU A 31 -23.21 -41.93 28.64
C LEU A 31 -24.74 -42.02 28.73
N GLN A 32 -25.47 -41.75 27.65
CA GLN A 32 -26.92 -41.90 27.61
C GLN A 32 -27.31 -43.28 27.06
N THR A 33 -28.22 -43.95 27.77
CA THR A 33 -28.70 -45.32 27.44
C THR A 33 -29.64 -45.38 26.23
N GLN A 34 -30.19 -44.24 25.81
CA GLN A 34 -30.86 -44.10 24.51
C GLN A 34 -29.95 -43.27 23.60
N THR A 35 -29.84 -43.68 22.33
CA THR A 35 -29.01 -43.02 21.31
C THR A 35 -29.44 -41.57 21.09
N ALA A 36 -28.93 -40.66 21.91
CA ALA A 36 -29.07 -39.23 21.73
C ALA A 36 -27.91 -38.75 20.85
N GLU A 37 -28.16 -38.65 19.56
CA GLU A 37 -27.26 -37.91 18.67
C GLU A 37 -27.30 -36.42 19.05
N CYS A 38 -26.13 -35.79 19.05
CA CYS A 38 -25.94 -34.38 19.37
C CYS A 38 -25.05 -33.72 18.31
N VAL A 39 -25.07 -32.39 18.26
CA VAL A 39 -24.18 -31.61 17.38
C VAL A 39 -22.97 -31.17 18.17
N VAL A 40 -21.78 -31.48 17.70
CA VAL A 40 -20.50 -31.01 18.26
C VAL A 40 -19.88 -30.01 17.29
N LYS A 41 -19.76 -28.76 17.73
CA LYS A 41 -19.11 -27.68 16.99
C LYS A 41 -17.73 -27.44 17.59
N GLN A 42 -16.70 -27.75 16.81
CA GLN A 42 -15.30 -27.49 17.12
C GLN A 42 -14.94 -26.10 16.60
N LEU A 43 -14.40 -25.26 17.47
CA LEU A 43 -13.90 -23.92 17.18
C LEU A 43 -12.38 -23.95 17.28
N LYS A 44 -11.70 -23.69 16.16
CA LYS A 44 -10.24 -23.72 16.08
C LYS A 44 -9.67 -22.31 16.13
N PRO A 45 -8.87 -21.95 17.14
CA PRO A 45 -8.12 -20.70 17.16
C PRO A 45 -7.19 -20.59 15.93
N ALA A 46 -7.03 -19.39 15.37
CA ALA A 46 -6.10 -19.15 14.26
C ALA A 46 -4.62 -19.22 14.69
N SER A 47 -4.36 -19.10 16.00
CA SER A 47 -3.02 -19.25 16.60
C SER A 47 -3.13 -19.93 17.96
N ALA A 48 -2.13 -20.74 18.29
CA ALA A 48 -1.98 -21.38 19.61
C ALA A 48 -1.25 -20.49 20.64
N ASN A 49 -0.97 -19.21 20.31
CA ASN A 49 -0.28 -18.30 21.20
C ASN A 49 -1.17 -17.91 22.40
N GLU A 50 -0.58 -17.83 23.60
CA GLU A 50 -1.30 -17.53 24.85
C GLU A 50 -2.17 -16.26 24.82
N PRO A 51 -1.73 -15.11 24.27
CA PRO A 51 -2.59 -13.92 24.15
C PRO A 51 -3.82 -14.16 23.26
N PHE A 52 -3.65 -14.93 22.18
CA PHE A 52 -4.72 -15.27 21.25
C PHE A 52 -5.71 -16.27 21.86
N LEU A 53 -5.21 -17.29 22.57
CA LEU A 53 -6.02 -18.27 23.29
C LEU A 53 -6.85 -17.63 24.41
N LYS A 54 -6.32 -16.62 25.12
CA LYS A 54 -7.08 -15.86 26.12
C LYS A 54 -8.29 -15.14 25.53
N VAL A 55 -8.13 -14.49 24.37
CA VAL A 55 -9.24 -13.82 23.67
C VAL A 55 -10.24 -14.85 23.14
N ALA A 56 -9.77 -15.93 22.53
CA ALA A 56 -10.62 -17.02 22.04
C ALA A 56 -11.45 -17.65 23.18
N ARG A 57 -10.85 -17.90 24.34
CA ARG A 57 -11.54 -18.44 25.53
C ARG A 57 -12.63 -17.48 26.03
N ARG A 58 -12.36 -16.17 26.09
CA ARG A 58 -13.36 -15.17 26.49
C ARG A 58 -14.57 -15.14 25.55
N LEU A 59 -14.31 -15.19 24.24
CA LEU A 59 -15.38 -15.22 23.24
C LEU A 59 -16.18 -16.52 23.29
N PHE A 60 -15.50 -17.66 23.47
CA PHE A 60 -16.13 -18.96 23.66
C PHE A 60 -17.06 -18.97 24.88
N GLU A 61 -16.61 -18.49 26.04
CA GLU A 61 -17.44 -18.37 27.25
C GLU A 61 -18.65 -17.44 27.04
N THR A 62 -18.48 -16.38 26.24
CA THR A 62 -19.59 -15.48 25.89
C THR A 62 -20.66 -16.20 25.06
N GLU A 63 -20.25 -17.01 24.08
CA GLU A 63 -21.16 -17.85 23.27
C GLU A 63 -21.87 -18.90 24.15
N VAL A 64 -21.13 -19.59 25.03
CA VAL A 64 -21.70 -20.55 26.00
C VAL A 64 -22.77 -19.88 26.85
N SER A 65 -22.49 -18.70 27.41
CA SER A 65 -23.45 -17.95 28.25
C SER A 65 -24.70 -17.54 27.47
N THR A 66 -24.54 -17.17 26.21
CA THR A 66 -25.63 -16.77 25.31
C THR A 66 -26.53 -17.94 25.00
N LEU A 67 -25.96 -19.08 24.59
CA LEU A 67 -26.71 -20.30 24.28
C LEU A 67 -27.41 -20.88 25.52
N LYS A 68 -26.80 -20.83 26.71
CA LYS A 68 -27.47 -21.22 27.96
C LYS A 68 -28.71 -20.38 28.24
N ARG A 69 -28.64 -19.07 28.01
CA ARG A 69 -29.77 -18.16 28.20
C ARG A 69 -30.89 -18.42 27.17
N LEU A 70 -30.52 -18.58 25.90
CA LEU A 70 -31.49 -18.72 24.81
C LEU A 70 -32.08 -20.13 24.67
N GLY A 71 -31.35 -21.17 25.08
CA GLY A 71 -31.77 -22.59 24.98
C GLY A 71 -32.98 -22.97 25.84
N THR A 72 -33.59 -22.00 26.54
CA THR A 72 -34.90 -22.17 27.20
C THR A 72 -36.07 -22.16 26.21
N HIS A 73 -35.85 -21.67 24.98
CA HIS A 73 -36.86 -21.57 23.94
C HIS A 73 -36.97 -22.83 23.07
N ASP A 74 -38.18 -23.37 22.84
CA ASP A 74 -38.40 -24.64 22.10
C ASP A 74 -37.89 -24.64 20.64
N ARG A 75 -37.67 -23.45 20.05
CA ARG A 75 -37.18 -23.28 18.67
C ARG A 75 -35.71 -22.88 18.57
N ILE A 76 -34.95 -22.99 19.67
CA ILE A 76 -33.50 -22.76 19.72
C ILE A 76 -32.84 -24.02 20.33
N PRO A 77 -31.81 -24.63 19.72
CA PRO A 77 -31.17 -25.82 20.26
C PRO A 77 -30.63 -25.61 21.68
N LYS A 78 -30.86 -26.59 22.56
CA LYS A 78 -30.29 -26.57 23.91
C LYS A 78 -28.79 -26.81 23.86
N LEU A 79 -28.03 -26.03 24.65
CA LEU A 79 -26.64 -26.37 24.95
C LEU A 79 -26.61 -27.54 25.94
N LEU A 80 -26.00 -28.65 25.53
CA LEU A 80 -25.88 -29.86 26.34
C LEU A 80 -24.57 -29.86 27.14
N ASP A 81 -23.48 -29.40 26.54
CA ASP A 81 -22.15 -29.37 27.15
C ASP A 81 -21.25 -28.36 26.43
N SER A 82 -20.16 -27.96 27.09
CA SER A 82 -19.11 -27.11 26.52
C SER A 82 -17.79 -27.43 27.19
N PHE A 83 -16.73 -27.61 26.43
CA PHE A 83 -15.41 -27.94 26.98
C PHE A 83 -14.26 -27.47 26.10
N GLU A 84 -13.07 -27.41 26.70
CA GLU A 84 -11.80 -27.15 26.04
C GLU A 84 -10.96 -28.43 26.09
N GLU A 85 -10.42 -28.89 24.97
CA GLU A 85 -9.53 -30.05 24.89
C GLU A 85 -8.41 -29.75 23.87
N LYS A 86 -7.15 -29.94 24.27
CA LYS A 86 -5.96 -29.69 23.41
C LYS A 86 -5.93 -28.28 22.78
N ALA A 87 -6.27 -27.26 23.57
CA ALA A 87 -6.34 -25.84 23.15
C ALA A 87 -7.36 -25.57 22.02
N GLU A 88 -8.32 -26.46 21.83
CA GLU A 88 -9.47 -26.28 20.96
C GLU A 88 -10.76 -26.26 21.78
N PHE A 89 -11.76 -25.51 21.30
CA PHE A 89 -12.99 -25.27 22.02
C PHE A 89 -14.16 -26.01 21.38
N TYR A 90 -15.01 -26.63 22.19
CA TYR A 90 -16.09 -27.50 21.73
C TYR A 90 -17.43 -27.11 22.36
N LEU A 91 -18.45 -26.88 21.52
CA LEU A 91 -19.85 -26.70 21.93
C LEU A 91 -20.66 -27.93 21.55
N VAL A 92 -21.40 -28.49 22.50
CA VAL A 92 -22.29 -29.63 22.28
C VAL A 92 -23.74 -29.17 22.42
N GLN A 93 -24.53 -29.37 21.38
CA GLN A 93 -25.92 -28.90 21.29
C GLN A 93 -26.88 -30.03 20.91
N GLU A 94 -28.16 -29.82 21.21
CA GLU A 94 -29.25 -30.66 20.72
C GLU A 94 -29.23 -30.75 19.18
N LEU A 95 -29.33 -31.97 18.64
CA LEU A 95 -29.52 -32.18 17.20
C LEU A 95 -30.99 -31.96 16.84
N ILE A 96 -31.26 -31.00 15.97
CA ILE A 96 -32.60 -30.80 15.39
C ILE A 96 -32.75 -31.71 14.17
N ASP A 97 -33.56 -32.77 14.30
CA ASP A 97 -33.91 -33.61 13.15
C ASP A 97 -34.89 -32.89 12.21
N GLY A 98 -34.38 -32.49 11.05
CA GLY A 98 -35.05 -31.57 10.13
C GLY A 98 -34.32 -31.38 8.80
N GLU A 99 -34.95 -30.65 7.90
CA GLU A 99 -34.37 -30.15 6.64
C GLU A 99 -34.05 -28.65 6.81
N SER A 100 -32.92 -28.16 6.30
CA SER A 100 -32.62 -26.72 6.33
C SER A 100 -33.54 -25.98 5.36
N LEU A 101 -33.91 -24.74 5.66
CA LEU A 101 -34.72 -23.92 4.75
C LEU A 101 -33.98 -23.68 3.43
N GLY A 102 -32.64 -23.65 3.44
CA GLY A 102 -31.83 -23.59 2.22
C GLY A 102 -31.98 -24.83 1.32
N ASP A 103 -32.05 -26.02 1.90
CA ASP A 103 -32.36 -27.26 1.17
C ASP A 103 -33.81 -27.27 0.67
N GLU A 104 -34.73 -26.83 1.52
CA GLU A 104 -36.16 -26.72 1.21
C GLU A 104 -36.38 -25.80 -0.01
N MET A 105 -35.76 -24.61 -0.01
CA MET A 105 -35.81 -23.65 -1.12
C MET A 105 -35.17 -24.21 -2.39
N ARG A 106 -34.04 -24.93 -2.30
CA ARG A 106 -33.41 -25.57 -3.46
C ARG A 106 -34.30 -26.64 -4.11
N ARG A 107 -35.06 -27.37 -3.30
CA ARG A 107 -35.98 -28.41 -3.75
C ARG A 107 -37.28 -27.85 -4.33
N MET A 108 -37.84 -26.81 -3.69
CA MET A 108 -39.14 -26.24 -4.07
C MET A 108 -39.04 -25.15 -5.15
N GLY A 109 -37.88 -24.52 -5.33
CA GLY A 109 -37.70 -23.39 -6.24
C GLY A 109 -38.20 -22.10 -5.60
N GLN A 110 -39.04 -21.36 -6.33
CA GLN A 110 -39.63 -20.11 -5.84
C GLN A 110 -40.73 -20.40 -4.81
N LEU A 111 -40.69 -19.72 -3.68
CA LEU A 111 -41.74 -19.76 -2.66
C LEU A 111 -42.95 -18.93 -3.09
N SER A 112 -44.15 -19.38 -2.71
CA SER A 112 -45.33 -18.54 -2.78
C SER A 112 -45.28 -17.42 -1.74
N GLU A 113 -46.09 -16.38 -1.95
CA GLU A 113 -46.28 -15.28 -1.00
C GLU A 113 -46.66 -15.79 0.40
N ASP A 114 -47.66 -16.67 0.49
CA ASP A 114 -48.09 -17.26 1.77
C ASP A 114 -46.97 -18.03 2.49
N GLN A 115 -46.15 -18.76 1.73
CA GLN A 115 -45.00 -19.49 2.28
C GLN A 115 -43.95 -18.51 2.84
N ALA A 116 -43.65 -17.43 2.10
CA ALA A 116 -42.72 -16.40 2.54
C ALA A 116 -43.22 -15.68 3.80
N ILE A 117 -44.52 -15.32 3.86
CA ILE A 117 -45.16 -14.71 5.03
C ILE A 117 -45.09 -15.66 6.24
N THR A 118 -45.35 -16.96 6.03
CA THR A 118 -45.26 -17.97 7.10
C THR A 118 -43.84 -18.06 7.67
N ILE A 119 -42.83 -18.13 6.79
CA ILE A 119 -41.42 -18.16 7.19
C ILE A 119 -41.01 -16.88 7.93
N LEU A 120 -41.41 -15.71 7.42
CA LEU A 120 -41.18 -14.42 8.06
C LEU A 120 -41.77 -14.42 9.48
N ARG A 121 -43.04 -14.79 9.63
CA ARG A 121 -43.74 -14.80 10.92
C ARG A 121 -43.12 -15.76 11.92
N GLU A 122 -42.82 -16.99 11.49
CA GLU A 122 -42.17 -17.98 12.35
C GLU A 122 -40.77 -17.51 12.81
N THR A 123 -39.99 -16.93 11.91
CA THR A 123 -38.64 -16.48 12.22
C THR A 123 -38.63 -15.20 13.06
N LEU A 124 -39.53 -14.25 12.78
CA LEU A 124 -39.72 -13.03 13.59
C LEU A 124 -40.13 -13.39 15.02
N SER A 125 -40.99 -14.39 15.22
CA SER A 125 -41.36 -14.87 16.56
C SER A 125 -40.12 -15.34 17.36
N ILE A 126 -39.19 -16.05 16.71
CA ILE A 126 -37.94 -16.47 17.34
C ILE A 126 -37.02 -15.27 17.59
N LEU A 127 -36.85 -14.39 16.59
CA LEU A 127 -36.00 -13.20 16.72
C LEU A 127 -36.48 -12.24 17.80
N ASN A 128 -37.81 -12.13 18.01
CA ASN A 128 -38.35 -11.29 19.08
C ASN A 128 -37.82 -11.75 20.45
N PHE A 129 -37.89 -13.07 20.73
CA PHE A 129 -37.33 -13.64 21.95
C PHE A 129 -35.81 -13.42 22.07
N VAL A 130 -35.07 -13.58 20.97
CA VAL A 130 -33.61 -13.37 20.94
C VAL A 130 -33.25 -11.91 21.24
N HIS A 131 -33.97 -10.95 20.63
CA HIS A 131 -33.74 -9.52 20.79
C HIS A 131 -34.18 -9.02 22.17
N ASP A 132 -35.27 -9.55 22.74
CA ASP A 132 -35.71 -9.27 24.12
C ASP A 132 -34.66 -9.70 25.16
N ASN A 133 -33.92 -10.77 24.86
CA ASN A 133 -32.76 -11.20 25.65
C ASN A 133 -31.47 -10.41 25.35
N ARG A 134 -31.57 -9.31 24.58
CA ARG A 134 -30.46 -8.43 24.15
C ARG A 134 -29.37 -9.16 23.36
N VAL A 135 -29.74 -10.17 22.58
CA VAL A 135 -28.83 -10.91 21.69
C VAL A 135 -29.11 -10.52 20.24
N ILE A 136 -28.06 -10.46 19.41
CA ILE A 136 -28.15 -10.32 17.95
C ILE A 136 -27.61 -11.61 17.35
N HIS A 137 -28.33 -12.21 16.39
CA HIS A 137 -27.98 -13.50 15.81
C HIS A 137 -26.73 -13.41 14.92
N ARG A 138 -26.63 -12.37 14.08
CA ARG A 138 -25.49 -12.03 13.21
C ARG A 138 -25.21 -12.98 12.04
N ASP A 139 -25.80 -14.16 11.94
CA ASP A 139 -25.62 -15.03 10.75
C ASP A 139 -26.93 -15.61 10.26
N LEU A 140 -28.00 -14.80 10.23
CA LEU A 140 -29.30 -15.31 9.82
C LEU A 140 -29.33 -15.52 8.29
N LYS A 141 -29.66 -16.73 7.87
CA LYS A 141 -29.71 -17.16 6.46
C LYS A 141 -30.53 -18.46 6.35
N PRO A 142 -30.96 -18.87 5.14
CA PRO A 142 -31.74 -20.11 4.97
C PRO A 142 -31.09 -21.35 5.58
N ASP A 143 -29.77 -21.51 5.49
CA ASP A 143 -29.06 -22.69 6.01
C ASP A 143 -29.09 -22.80 7.55
N ASN A 144 -29.32 -21.67 8.25
CA ASN A 144 -29.36 -21.62 9.71
C ASN A 144 -30.79 -21.68 10.28
N LEU A 145 -31.77 -21.97 9.43
CA LEU A 145 -33.16 -22.25 9.81
C LEU A 145 -33.48 -23.70 9.46
N ILE A 146 -33.78 -24.54 10.46
CA ILE A 146 -34.11 -25.95 10.24
C ILE A 146 -35.61 -26.17 10.47
N ARG A 147 -36.29 -26.72 9.47
CA ARG A 147 -37.67 -27.19 9.61
C ARG A 147 -37.68 -28.55 10.29
N ARG A 148 -38.11 -28.57 11.55
CA ARG A 148 -38.10 -29.76 12.40
C ARG A 148 -39.15 -30.77 11.95
N LYS A 149 -38.77 -32.03 11.73
CA LYS A 149 -39.68 -33.07 11.18
C LYS A 149 -40.88 -33.38 12.06
N ARG A 150 -40.70 -33.34 13.39
CA ARG A 150 -41.73 -33.81 14.34
C ARG A 150 -43.01 -32.95 14.35
N ASP A 151 -42.88 -31.65 14.07
CA ASP A 151 -43.98 -30.68 14.18
C ASP A 151 -43.97 -29.59 13.10
N GLY A 152 -43.04 -29.64 12.15
CA GLY A 152 -42.98 -28.75 10.98
C GLY A 152 -42.51 -27.31 11.27
N LYS A 153 -42.14 -26.98 12.51
CA LYS A 153 -41.74 -25.62 12.91
C LYS A 153 -40.29 -25.32 12.56
N LEU A 154 -40.00 -24.05 12.23
CA LEU A 154 -38.63 -23.56 12.08
C LEU A 154 -37.92 -23.46 13.43
N CYS A 155 -36.67 -23.91 13.46
CA CYS A 155 -35.73 -23.73 14.56
C CYS A 155 -34.54 -22.90 14.07
N LEU A 156 -34.14 -21.89 14.85
CA LEU A 156 -32.98 -21.05 14.56
C LEU A 156 -31.74 -21.63 15.22
N ILE A 157 -30.72 -21.90 14.42
CA ILE A 157 -29.46 -22.51 14.87
C ILE A 157 -28.27 -21.56 14.63
N ASP A 158 -27.12 -21.89 15.19
CA ASP A 158 -25.84 -21.23 14.90
C ASP A 158 -25.77 -19.72 15.23
N PHE A 159 -25.96 -19.39 16.52
CA PHE A 159 -25.71 -18.06 17.05
C PHE A 159 -24.22 -17.69 16.89
N GLY A 160 -23.96 -16.51 16.32
CA GLY A 160 -22.70 -16.18 15.68
C GLY A 160 -21.72 -15.32 16.49
N ALA A 161 -21.65 -15.42 17.83
CA ALA A 161 -20.79 -14.50 18.61
C ALA A 161 -19.29 -14.74 18.40
N VAL A 162 -18.87 -15.95 17.97
CA VAL A 162 -17.45 -16.33 17.83
C VAL A 162 -16.81 -15.88 16.50
N LYS A 163 -17.55 -15.27 15.56
CA LYS A 163 -16.99 -14.79 14.27
C LYS A 163 -16.12 -13.51 14.41
N GLU A 164 -15.98 -12.96 15.61
CA GLU A 164 -15.30 -11.68 15.92
C GLU A 164 -13.75 -11.76 16.00
N ILE A 165 -13.17 -12.95 15.78
CA ILE A 165 -11.75 -13.23 16.01
C ILE A 165 -10.79 -12.38 15.15
N ARG A 166 -11.22 -11.85 13.99
CA ARG A 166 -10.35 -11.01 13.13
C ARG A 166 -10.48 -9.51 13.35
N THR A 167 -11.61 -9.00 13.86
CA THR A 167 -11.87 -7.55 13.89
C THR A 167 -11.30 -6.84 15.13
N GLN A 168 -11.05 -7.56 16.23
CA GLN A 168 -10.50 -6.96 17.46
C GLN A 168 -8.98 -7.13 17.63
N LEU A 169 -8.29 -7.79 16.68
CA LEU A 169 -6.85 -8.08 16.75
C LEU A 169 -6.03 -7.42 15.63
N VAL A 170 -6.64 -6.55 14.82
CA VAL A 170 -5.95 -5.73 13.81
C VAL A 170 -5.92 -4.29 14.30
N ASP A 171 -5.13 -4.05 15.34
CA ASP A 171 -4.67 -2.73 15.76
C ASP A 171 -3.17 -2.57 15.43
N SER A 172 -2.72 -3.22 14.34
CA SER A 172 -1.40 -3.04 13.75
C SER A 172 -1.52 -2.56 12.31
N GLU A 173 -0.72 -1.54 11.98
CA GLU A 173 -0.79 -0.65 10.82
C GLU A 173 -0.56 -1.28 9.43
N LEU A 174 -0.73 -2.59 9.22
CA LEU A 174 -0.62 -3.20 7.89
C LEU A 174 -1.70 -4.27 7.66
N THR A 175 -2.81 -3.88 7.03
CA THR A 175 -3.59 -4.61 6.00
C THR A 175 -5.02 -4.07 5.88
N SER A 176 -5.22 -3.06 5.03
CA SER A 176 -6.54 -2.51 4.67
C SER A 176 -7.32 -3.34 3.62
N LEU A 177 -7.02 -4.64 3.49
CA LEU A 177 -7.77 -5.58 2.64
C LEU A 177 -8.15 -6.83 3.43
N THR A 178 -8.91 -6.65 4.49
CA THR A 178 -9.62 -7.76 5.12
C THR A 178 -11.04 -7.80 4.57
N VAL A 179 -11.23 -8.57 3.49
CA VAL A 179 -12.57 -8.95 3.01
C VAL A 179 -13.35 -9.51 4.19
N GLY A 180 -14.34 -8.74 4.65
CA GLY A 180 -15.14 -9.05 5.83
C GLY A 180 -15.76 -10.45 5.71
N ILE A 181 -15.55 -11.27 6.73
CA ILE A 181 -16.09 -12.63 6.78
C ILE A 181 -17.58 -12.53 7.14
N GLY A 182 -18.42 -12.30 6.14
CA GLY A 182 -19.88 -12.41 6.21
C GLY A 182 -20.39 -13.40 5.18
N THR A 183 -21.56 -14.02 5.41
CA THR A 183 -22.23 -14.79 4.35
C THR A 183 -22.64 -13.79 3.26
N GLN A 184 -22.04 -13.90 2.08
CA GLN A 184 -22.20 -12.94 0.97
C GLN A 184 -23.69 -12.72 0.66
N GLY A 185 -24.10 -11.45 0.62
CA GLY A 185 -25.46 -11.01 0.28
C GLY A 185 -26.52 -11.05 1.41
N TYR A 186 -26.28 -11.73 2.53
CA TYR A 186 -27.16 -11.67 3.72
C TYR A 186 -26.63 -10.73 4.80
N THR A 187 -25.33 -10.42 4.75
CA THR A 187 -24.64 -9.63 5.78
C THR A 187 -24.70 -8.14 5.41
N PRO A 188 -25.31 -7.29 6.24
CA PRO A 188 -25.39 -5.85 5.97
C PRO A 188 -24.08 -5.13 6.29
N SER A 189 -23.88 -3.93 5.71
CA SER A 189 -22.63 -3.17 5.76
C SER A 189 -22.21 -2.77 7.18
N GLU A 190 -23.16 -2.43 8.07
CA GLU A 190 -22.84 -2.11 9.46
C GLU A 190 -22.29 -3.30 10.24
N GLN A 191 -22.70 -4.52 9.87
CA GLN A 191 -22.21 -5.74 10.48
C GLN A 191 -20.82 -6.12 9.92
N LEU A 192 -20.58 -5.91 8.62
CA LEU A 192 -19.24 -6.02 8.04
C LEU A 192 -18.25 -5.03 8.68
N ALA A 193 -18.73 -3.85 9.09
CA ALA A 193 -17.97 -2.86 9.83
C ALA A 193 -17.81 -3.15 11.35
N GLY A 194 -18.21 -4.35 11.81
CA GLY A 194 -18.09 -4.77 13.20
C GLY A 194 -19.08 -4.11 14.17
N LYS A 195 -20.15 -3.46 13.67
CA LYS A 195 -21.16 -2.75 14.47
C LYS A 195 -22.57 -3.33 14.24
N PRO A 196 -22.80 -4.62 14.56
CA PRO A 196 -24.11 -5.25 14.37
C PRO A 196 -25.20 -4.58 15.22
N ARG A 197 -26.42 -4.54 14.68
CA ARG A 197 -27.63 -4.00 15.35
C ARG A 197 -28.76 -5.02 15.28
N PHE A 198 -29.82 -4.84 16.06
CA PHE A 198 -31.04 -5.66 15.92
C PHE A 198 -31.63 -5.59 14.51
N SER A 199 -31.56 -4.42 13.87
CA SER A 199 -31.96 -4.21 12.47
C SER A 199 -31.05 -4.91 11.43
N SER A 200 -29.90 -5.44 11.85
CA SER A 200 -29.05 -6.28 10.99
C SER A 200 -29.66 -7.68 10.80
N ASP A 201 -30.23 -8.28 11.85
CA ASP A 201 -30.95 -9.56 11.73
C ASP A 201 -32.23 -9.41 10.89
N ILE A 202 -32.92 -8.26 11.03
CA ILE A 202 -34.11 -7.94 10.24
C ILE A 202 -33.76 -7.85 8.74
N PHE A 203 -32.65 -7.20 8.40
CA PHE A 203 -32.15 -7.16 7.03
C PHE A 203 -31.89 -8.57 6.49
N ALA A 204 -31.17 -9.39 7.25
CA ALA A 204 -30.82 -10.75 6.85
C ALA A 204 -32.07 -11.64 6.65
N LEU A 205 -33.12 -11.41 7.44
CA LEU A 205 -34.40 -12.09 7.27
C LEU A 205 -35.16 -11.60 6.03
N GLY A 206 -35.16 -10.30 5.76
CA GLY A 206 -35.70 -9.74 4.53
C GLY A 206 -35.01 -10.32 3.29
N MET A 207 -33.68 -10.44 3.33
CA MET A 207 -32.88 -11.08 2.27
C MET A 207 -33.20 -12.57 2.11
N THR A 208 -33.47 -13.28 3.20
CA THR A 208 -33.91 -14.68 3.20
C THR A 208 -35.27 -14.84 2.52
N ALA A 209 -36.23 -13.95 2.81
CA ALA A 209 -37.54 -13.96 2.16
C ALA A 209 -37.45 -13.61 0.67
N ILE A 210 -36.68 -12.58 0.29
CA ILE A 210 -36.45 -12.20 -1.11
C ILE A 210 -35.79 -13.33 -1.90
N HIS A 211 -34.81 -14.03 -1.32
CA HIS A 211 -34.21 -15.20 -1.95
C HIS A 211 -35.27 -16.28 -2.21
N GLY A 212 -36.10 -16.60 -1.22
CA GLY A 212 -37.19 -17.57 -1.39
C GLY A 212 -38.18 -17.17 -2.49
N LEU A 213 -38.63 -15.91 -2.49
CA LEU A 213 -39.63 -15.38 -3.43
C LEU A 213 -39.13 -15.26 -4.88
N THR A 214 -37.84 -15.00 -5.07
CA THR A 214 -37.23 -14.84 -6.40
C THR A 214 -36.58 -16.13 -6.91
N GLY A 215 -36.26 -17.06 -6.02
CA GLY A 215 -35.45 -18.24 -6.32
C GLY A 215 -34.00 -17.91 -6.70
N ARG A 216 -33.56 -16.67 -6.49
CA ARG A 216 -32.21 -16.18 -6.82
C ARG A 216 -31.45 -15.83 -5.55
N LYS A 217 -30.17 -16.20 -5.50
CA LYS A 217 -29.33 -15.83 -4.36
C LYS A 217 -29.20 -14.31 -4.29
N PRO A 218 -29.09 -13.72 -3.09
CA PRO A 218 -28.84 -12.29 -2.92
C PRO A 218 -27.71 -11.70 -3.75
N THR A 219 -26.63 -12.47 -3.97
CA THR A 219 -25.47 -12.06 -4.77
C THR A 219 -25.73 -11.97 -6.28
N ASP A 220 -26.81 -12.60 -6.74
CA ASP A 220 -27.15 -12.70 -8.16
C ASP A 220 -28.21 -11.66 -8.56
N LEU A 221 -28.69 -10.88 -7.58
CA LEU A 221 -29.68 -9.83 -7.78
C LEU A 221 -28.99 -8.51 -8.18
N PRO A 222 -29.49 -7.79 -9.19
CA PRO A 222 -28.90 -6.52 -9.61
C PRO A 222 -29.10 -5.45 -8.53
N GLU A 223 -28.10 -4.60 -8.32
CA GLU A 223 -28.12 -3.51 -7.34
C GLU A 223 -28.20 -2.15 -8.07
N ASP A 224 -29.03 -1.25 -7.55
CA ASP A 224 -29.05 0.14 -7.98
C ASP A 224 -27.85 0.89 -7.41
N ILE A 225 -26.92 1.29 -8.27
CA ILE A 225 -25.66 1.93 -7.85
C ILE A 225 -25.87 3.33 -7.22
N SER A 226 -27.07 3.92 -7.35
CA SER A 226 -27.39 5.25 -6.82
C SER A 226 -27.96 5.21 -5.39
N SER A 227 -28.76 4.19 -5.08
CA SER A 227 -29.37 3.97 -3.77
C SER A 227 -28.70 2.85 -2.96
N LEU A 228 -27.88 2.02 -3.60
CA LEU A 228 -27.31 0.77 -3.07
C LEU A 228 -28.41 -0.23 -2.63
N GLU A 229 -29.56 -0.16 -3.29
CA GLU A 229 -30.71 -1.02 -3.03
C GLU A 229 -30.82 -2.12 -4.09
N LEU A 230 -31.25 -3.30 -3.66
CA LEU A 230 -31.44 -4.45 -4.54
C LEU A 230 -32.68 -4.28 -5.41
N ARG A 231 -32.55 -4.60 -6.70
CA ARG A 231 -33.63 -4.63 -7.68
C ARG A 231 -34.11 -6.08 -7.85
N TRP A 232 -35.04 -6.48 -7.00
CA TRP A 232 -35.53 -7.87 -6.93
C TRP A 232 -37.00 -8.00 -7.36
N GLU A 233 -37.72 -6.88 -7.42
CA GLU A 233 -39.16 -6.82 -7.66
C GLU A 233 -39.55 -7.39 -9.03
N ALA A 234 -38.67 -7.31 -10.03
CA ALA A 234 -38.91 -7.84 -11.36
C ALA A 234 -38.86 -9.38 -11.44
N TYR A 235 -38.39 -10.06 -10.39
CA TYR A 235 -38.18 -11.52 -10.37
C TYR A 235 -39.22 -12.28 -9.54
N THR A 236 -40.23 -11.59 -9.02
CA THR A 236 -41.31 -12.19 -8.22
C THR A 236 -42.62 -11.45 -8.46
N ASN A 237 -43.75 -12.10 -8.22
CA ASN A 237 -45.08 -11.51 -8.35
C ASN A 237 -45.80 -11.63 -7.00
N ILE A 238 -45.68 -10.59 -6.18
CA ILE A 238 -46.24 -10.49 -4.82
C ILE A 238 -47.08 -9.22 -4.68
N SER A 239 -47.97 -9.20 -3.67
CA SER A 239 -48.76 -8.03 -3.28
C SER A 239 -47.90 -6.78 -3.05
N LEU A 240 -48.49 -5.60 -3.23
CA LEU A 240 -47.79 -4.34 -3.01
C LEU A 240 -47.45 -4.15 -1.52
N GLY A 241 -48.34 -4.60 -0.62
CA GLY A 241 -48.12 -4.58 0.82
C GLY A 241 -46.87 -5.36 1.23
N LEU A 242 -46.74 -6.62 0.80
CA LEU A 242 -45.56 -7.44 1.13
C LEU A 242 -44.29 -6.87 0.49
N ARG A 243 -44.40 -6.33 -0.74
CA ARG A 243 -43.29 -5.67 -1.43
C ARG A 243 -42.76 -4.48 -0.64
N TYR A 244 -43.66 -3.63 -0.17
CA TYR A 244 -43.31 -2.45 0.64
C TYR A 244 -42.61 -2.84 1.94
N LEU A 245 -43.17 -3.84 2.65
CA LEU A 245 -42.59 -4.38 3.88
C LEU A 245 -41.17 -4.90 3.66
N LEU A 246 -40.96 -5.77 2.65
CA LEU A 246 -39.65 -6.33 2.34
C LEU A 246 -38.64 -5.26 1.93
N LYS A 247 -39.06 -4.28 1.12
CA LYS A 247 -38.21 -3.15 0.72
C LYS A 247 -37.75 -2.33 1.92
N LYS A 248 -38.61 -2.14 2.92
CA LYS A 248 -38.25 -1.48 4.19
C LYS A 248 -37.33 -2.33 5.06
N MET A 249 -37.52 -3.66 5.11
CA MET A 249 -36.60 -4.56 5.84
C MET A 249 -35.18 -4.53 5.28
N VAL A 250 -35.00 -4.39 3.96
CA VAL A 250 -33.69 -4.50 3.29
C VAL A 250 -33.06 -3.18 2.84
N ARG A 251 -33.51 -2.03 3.37
CA ARG A 251 -32.89 -0.72 3.04
C ARG A 251 -31.39 -0.72 3.30
N HIS A 252 -30.59 -0.08 2.45
CA HIS A 252 -29.14 -0.07 2.63
C HIS A 252 -28.72 0.52 3.98
N TYR A 253 -29.27 1.67 4.35
CA TYR A 253 -28.96 2.35 5.60
C TYR A 253 -29.82 1.80 6.76
N PHE A 254 -29.16 1.29 7.81
CA PHE A 254 -29.83 0.62 8.95
C PHE A 254 -30.87 1.48 9.67
N TYR A 255 -30.76 2.82 9.65
CA TYR A 255 -31.70 3.72 10.32
C TYR A 255 -33.01 3.91 9.53
N GLN A 256 -33.05 3.49 8.26
CA GLN A 256 -34.26 3.49 7.42
C GLN A 256 -35.03 2.17 7.48
N ARG A 257 -34.43 1.14 8.09
CA ARG A 257 -35.08 -0.16 8.31
C ARG A 257 -35.99 -0.09 9.53
N TYR A 258 -36.78 -1.15 9.72
CA TYR A 258 -37.39 -1.42 11.01
C TYR A 258 -36.33 -1.54 12.10
N GLN A 259 -36.57 -0.90 13.24
CA GLN A 259 -35.64 -0.89 14.37
C GLN A 259 -35.90 -2.03 15.35
N THR A 260 -37.12 -2.57 15.35
CA THR A 260 -37.51 -3.68 16.22
C THR A 260 -38.34 -4.73 15.47
N VAL A 261 -38.29 -5.97 15.93
CA VAL A 261 -39.10 -7.08 15.38
C VAL A 261 -40.59 -6.80 15.51
N ALA A 262 -41.02 -6.18 16.62
CA ALA A 262 -42.41 -5.80 16.85
C ALA A 262 -42.97 -4.88 15.74
N GLN A 263 -42.15 -3.95 15.21
CA GLN A 263 -42.58 -3.08 14.10
C GLN A 263 -42.80 -3.89 12.81
N VAL A 264 -41.96 -4.89 12.54
CA VAL A 264 -42.11 -5.75 11.36
C VAL A 264 -43.38 -6.60 11.50
N LEU A 265 -43.61 -7.20 12.68
CA LEU A 265 -44.82 -8.01 12.94
C LEU A 265 -46.10 -7.19 12.81
N HIS A 266 -46.11 -5.97 13.35
CA HIS A 266 -47.24 -5.04 13.22
C HIS A 266 -47.57 -4.73 11.74
N ASP A 267 -46.55 -4.42 10.94
CA ASP A 267 -46.74 -4.13 9.51
C ASP A 267 -47.11 -5.41 8.72
N LEU A 268 -46.62 -6.59 9.14
CA LEU A 268 -46.97 -7.89 8.54
C LEU A 268 -48.43 -8.31 8.83
N ASP A 269 -49.04 -7.81 9.91
CA ASP A 269 -50.45 -8.08 10.25
C ASP A 269 -51.42 -7.15 9.51
N ARG A 270 -50.91 -6.11 8.83
CA ARG A 270 -51.70 -5.08 8.14
C ARG A 270 -51.26 -4.90 6.68
N LEU A 271 -50.89 -6.00 6.01
CA LEU A 271 -50.41 -5.97 4.62
C LEU A 271 -51.42 -5.35 3.65
N ASP A 272 -52.72 -5.59 3.84
CA ASP A 272 -53.78 -5.03 3.01
C ASP A 272 -53.86 -3.49 3.14
N GLU A 273 -53.64 -2.95 4.34
CA GLU A 273 -53.63 -1.51 4.58
C GLU A 273 -52.34 -0.86 4.04
N LEU A 274 -51.22 -1.57 4.12
CA LEU A 274 -49.96 -1.14 3.51
C LEU A 274 -50.04 -1.13 1.98
N GLU A 275 -50.87 -1.98 1.38
CA GLU A 275 -51.13 -1.97 -0.07
C GLU A 275 -51.85 -0.67 -0.47
N GLU A 276 -52.85 -0.22 0.28
CA GLU A 276 -53.51 1.07 0.05
C GLU A 276 -52.58 2.28 0.25
N GLU A 277 -51.72 2.25 1.28
CA GLU A 277 -50.70 3.28 1.52
C GLU A 277 -49.62 3.29 0.42
N ALA A 278 -49.20 2.10 -0.05
CA ALA A 278 -48.23 1.94 -1.12
C ALA A 278 -48.80 2.40 -2.47
N ASP A 279 -50.09 2.16 -2.75
CA ASP A 279 -50.74 2.68 -3.96
C ASP A 279 -50.81 4.21 -3.96
N GLN A 280 -51.11 4.84 -2.82
CA GLN A 280 -51.08 6.31 -2.70
C GLN A 280 -49.67 6.89 -2.88
N LEU A 281 -48.64 6.20 -2.37
CA LEU A 281 -47.23 6.59 -2.55
C LEU A 281 -46.73 6.35 -3.99
N THR A 282 -47.19 5.28 -4.65
CA THR A 282 -46.82 4.92 -6.03
C THR A 282 -47.47 5.87 -7.04
N ILE A 283 -48.68 6.35 -6.78
CA ILE A 283 -49.35 7.41 -7.57
C ILE A 283 -48.62 8.76 -7.41
N SER A 284 -48.04 9.02 -6.23
CA SER A 284 -47.21 10.21 -6.00
C SER A 284 -45.80 10.08 -6.63
N GLU A 285 -45.20 8.89 -6.63
CA GLU A 285 -43.91 8.62 -7.29
C GLU A 285 -44.01 8.58 -8.83
N THR A 286 -45.14 8.14 -9.39
CA THR A 286 -45.39 8.21 -10.85
C THR A 286 -45.73 9.63 -11.35
N ALA A 287 -46.03 10.56 -10.43
CA ALA A 287 -46.14 11.99 -10.71
C ALA A 287 -44.79 12.73 -10.63
N LEU A 288 -43.69 12.06 -10.26
CA LEU A 288 -42.35 12.63 -10.40
C LEU A 288 -41.91 12.51 -11.86
N PRO A 289 -41.52 13.62 -12.51
CA PRO A 289 -41.09 13.60 -13.90
C PRO A 289 -39.87 12.68 -14.06
N GLN A 290 -39.90 11.83 -15.10
CA GLN A 290 -38.72 11.13 -15.63
C GLN A 290 -37.49 12.02 -15.51
N GLU A 291 -36.43 11.53 -14.85
CA GLU A 291 -35.16 12.19 -14.57
C GLU A 291 -35.01 13.54 -15.30
N THR A 292 -35.60 14.60 -14.75
CA THR A 292 -35.21 15.95 -15.15
C THR A 292 -33.88 16.17 -14.46
N LEU A 293 -32.82 15.72 -15.14
CA LEU A 293 -31.44 16.01 -14.83
C LEU A 293 -31.37 17.49 -14.43
N TRP A 294 -31.19 17.74 -13.14
CA TRP A 294 -30.97 19.08 -12.62
C TRP A 294 -30.04 19.83 -13.58
N GLN A 295 -30.58 20.87 -14.23
CA GLN A 295 -29.83 21.76 -15.11
C GLN A 295 -29.48 23.01 -14.30
N PRO A 296 -28.29 23.04 -13.67
CA PRO A 296 -27.78 24.25 -13.03
C PRO A 296 -27.83 25.42 -14.00
N SER A 297 -28.11 26.61 -13.47
CA SER A 297 -27.83 27.84 -14.21
C SER A 297 -26.34 27.88 -14.59
N ARG A 298 -26.01 28.48 -15.74
CA ARG A 298 -24.61 28.64 -16.18
C ARG A 298 -23.76 29.34 -15.12
N GLN A 299 -24.34 30.25 -14.33
CA GLN A 299 -23.65 30.96 -13.25
C GLN A 299 -23.37 30.06 -12.03
N ASP A 300 -24.32 29.23 -11.61
CA ASP A 300 -24.10 28.29 -10.51
C ASP A 300 -23.08 27.20 -10.86
N SER A 301 -23.04 26.84 -12.15
CA SER A 301 -22.07 25.91 -12.74
C SER A 301 -20.65 26.42 -12.59
N ILE A 302 -20.43 27.66 -13.04
CA ILE A 302 -19.13 28.32 -13.02
C ILE A 302 -18.65 28.52 -11.58
N ARG A 303 -19.55 28.92 -10.68
CA ARG A 303 -19.25 29.08 -9.25
C ARG A 303 -18.83 27.76 -8.61
N ALA A 304 -19.56 26.67 -8.86
CA ALA A 304 -19.24 25.37 -8.28
C ALA A 304 -17.88 24.83 -8.76
N VAL A 305 -17.60 24.94 -10.07
CA VAL A 305 -16.30 24.57 -10.66
C VAL A 305 -15.18 25.41 -10.07
N ALA A 306 -15.33 26.73 -10.01
CA ALA A 306 -14.32 27.64 -9.47
C ALA A 306 -14.02 27.36 -7.99
N ILE A 307 -15.05 27.17 -7.17
CA ILE A 307 -14.87 26.86 -5.73
C ILE A 307 -14.16 25.51 -5.57
N ALA A 308 -14.57 24.47 -6.30
CA ALA A 308 -13.95 23.16 -6.21
C ALA A 308 -12.47 23.21 -6.64
N THR A 309 -12.16 23.92 -7.73
CA THR A 309 -10.79 24.10 -8.21
C THR A 309 -9.93 24.81 -7.18
N VAL A 310 -10.39 25.92 -6.60
CA VAL A 310 -9.63 26.68 -5.60
C VAL A 310 -9.42 25.83 -4.34
N LEU A 311 -10.48 25.24 -3.78
CA LEU A 311 -10.37 24.44 -2.55
C LEU A 311 -9.44 23.24 -2.70
N VAL A 312 -9.57 22.50 -3.81
CA VAL A 312 -8.72 21.34 -4.07
C VAL A 312 -7.28 21.76 -4.34
N SER A 313 -7.05 22.81 -5.14
CA SER A 313 -5.68 23.28 -5.39
C SER A 313 -5.00 23.73 -4.11
N THR A 314 -5.69 24.51 -3.26
CA THR A 314 -5.15 24.94 -1.96
C THR A 314 -4.85 23.74 -1.05
N LEU A 315 -5.75 22.76 -1.00
CA LEU A 315 -5.54 21.54 -0.21
C LEU A 315 -4.35 20.73 -0.72
N THR A 316 -4.25 20.50 -2.04
CA THR A 316 -3.14 19.76 -2.63
C THR A 316 -1.81 20.49 -2.46
N LEU A 317 -1.78 21.81 -2.61
CA LEU A 317 -0.59 22.63 -2.33
C LEU A 317 -0.19 22.56 -0.86
N GLY A 318 -1.15 22.58 0.07
CA GLY A 318 -0.87 22.40 1.49
C GLY A 318 -0.29 21.01 1.80
N LEU A 319 -0.87 19.95 1.25
CA LEU A 319 -0.34 18.58 1.38
C LEU A 319 1.07 18.44 0.79
N ARG A 320 1.32 19.10 -0.35
CA ARG A 320 2.64 19.17 -0.96
C ARG A 320 3.62 19.89 -0.04
N GLN A 321 3.31 21.08 0.44
CA GLN A 321 4.22 21.87 1.30
C GLN A 321 4.58 21.15 2.61
N LEU A 322 3.66 20.33 3.13
CA LEU A 322 3.90 19.46 4.30
C LEU A 322 4.71 18.19 3.98
N GLY A 323 5.11 17.97 2.73
CA GLY A 323 5.85 16.78 2.30
C GLY A 323 5.01 15.50 2.23
N ALA A 324 3.69 15.56 2.44
CA ALA A 324 2.84 14.36 2.49
C ALA A 324 2.77 13.59 1.15
N LEU A 325 3.04 14.27 0.03
CA LEU A 325 3.07 13.66 -1.30
C LEU A 325 4.46 13.22 -1.74
N MET A 326 5.52 13.66 -1.03
CA MET A 326 6.92 13.41 -1.40
C MET A 326 7.26 11.91 -1.53
N PRO A 327 6.86 11.00 -0.62
CA PRO A 327 7.21 9.59 -0.76
C PRO A 327 6.71 8.95 -2.05
N LEU A 328 5.54 9.36 -2.53
CA LEU A 328 4.97 8.86 -3.79
C LEU A 328 5.68 9.49 -5.00
N GLU A 329 6.06 10.77 -4.93
CA GLU A 329 6.84 11.42 -6.00
C GLU A 329 8.23 10.77 -6.14
N LEU A 330 8.87 10.40 -5.04
CA LEU A 330 10.16 9.69 -5.04
C LEU A 330 10.04 8.29 -5.67
N GLN A 331 8.95 7.57 -5.41
CA GLN A 331 8.69 6.29 -6.08
C GLN A 331 8.50 6.45 -7.60
N VAL A 332 7.82 7.51 -8.04
CA VAL A 332 7.69 7.82 -9.47
C VAL A 332 9.05 8.15 -10.06
N PHE A 333 9.85 8.97 -9.39
CA PHE A 333 11.22 9.29 -9.81
C PHE A 333 12.08 8.04 -9.95
N ASP A 334 12.06 7.16 -8.96
CA ASP A 334 12.82 5.91 -9.00
C ASP A 334 12.42 5.03 -10.18
N GLY A 335 11.11 4.94 -10.45
CA GLY A 335 10.61 4.25 -11.62
C GLY A 335 11.14 4.85 -12.91
N LEU A 336 11.12 6.18 -13.04
CA LEU A 336 11.63 6.88 -14.23
C LEU A 336 13.14 6.64 -14.45
N VAL A 337 13.95 6.69 -13.40
CA VAL A 337 15.38 6.35 -13.46
C VAL A 337 15.58 4.88 -13.83
N ALA A 338 14.83 3.97 -13.21
CA ALA A 338 14.95 2.54 -13.45
C ALA A 338 14.58 2.13 -14.90
N TYR A 339 13.78 2.92 -15.61
CA TYR A 339 13.44 2.71 -17.02
C TYR A 339 14.17 3.66 -17.99
N GLN A 340 15.09 4.48 -17.49
CA GLN A 340 15.88 5.38 -18.34
C GLN A 340 16.77 4.58 -19.30
N ARG A 341 17.12 5.19 -20.44
CA ARG A 341 18.03 4.59 -21.42
C ARG A 341 19.40 4.34 -20.80
N ASP A 342 19.88 3.11 -20.90
CA ASP A 342 21.25 2.73 -20.51
C ASP A 342 22.25 3.36 -21.50
N LEU A 343 23.16 4.20 -21.00
CA LEU A 343 24.24 4.81 -21.77
C LEU A 343 25.47 3.89 -21.88
N GLY A 344 25.47 2.77 -21.15
CA GLY A 344 26.59 1.85 -21.06
C GLY A 344 27.79 2.42 -20.29
N PRO A 345 28.92 1.68 -20.30
CA PRO A 345 30.13 2.08 -19.60
C PRO A 345 30.68 3.44 -20.05
N ASP A 346 31.22 4.22 -19.11
CA ASP A 346 31.97 5.43 -19.41
C ASP A 346 33.41 5.03 -19.81
N PRO A 347 33.84 5.27 -21.06
CA PRO A 347 35.15 4.82 -21.54
C PRO A 347 36.32 5.58 -20.89
N ARG A 348 36.06 6.71 -20.22
CA ARG A 348 37.10 7.52 -19.55
C ARG A 348 37.47 6.99 -18.17
N ILE A 349 36.71 6.02 -17.65
CA ILE A 349 36.82 5.56 -16.28
C ILE A 349 37.05 4.04 -16.25
N LEU A 350 37.94 3.59 -15.35
CA LEU A 350 38.18 2.18 -15.03
C LEU A 350 37.94 1.96 -13.54
N LEU A 351 37.18 0.92 -13.19
CA LEU A 351 37.06 0.44 -11.82
C LEU A 351 38.07 -0.69 -11.60
N VAL A 352 38.98 -0.49 -10.66
CA VAL A 352 39.77 -1.57 -10.08
C VAL A 352 39.02 -2.07 -8.86
N GLU A 353 38.29 -3.16 -9.03
CA GLU A 353 37.42 -3.70 -7.98
C GLU A 353 38.19 -4.62 -7.03
N ILE A 354 37.95 -4.45 -5.74
CA ILE A 354 38.34 -5.40 -4.71
C ILE A 354 37.11 -6.26 -4.44
N ASN A 355 37.09 -7.44 -5.04
CA ASN A 355 35.98 -8.37 -4.91
C ASN A 355 36.21 -9.36 -3.76
N GLU A 356 35.21 -10.21 -3.50
CA GLU A 356 35.28 -11.21 -2.43
C GLU A 356 36.42 -12.23 -2.64
N GLN A 357 36.76 -12.55 -3.88
CA GLN A 357 37.85 -13.46 -4.18
C GLN A 357 39.21 -12.84 -3.83
N ASP A 358 39.39 -11.53 -4.08
CA ASP A 358 40.60 -10.79 -3.69
C ASP A 358 40.79 -10.80 -2.17
N LEU A 359 39.73 -10.53 -1.40
CA LEU A 359 39.75 -10.53 0.07
C LEU A 359 40.02 -11.92 0.63
N ASN A 360 39.37 -12.96 0.08
CA ASN A 360 39.60 -14.35 0.47
C ASN A 360 41.02 -14.82 0.18
N ASN A 361 41.60 -14.44 -0.97
CA ASN A 361 42.98 -14.76 -1.31
C ASN A 361 43.98 -14.17 -0.30
N GLN A 362 43.66 -12.99 0.25
CA GLN A 362 44.48 -12.32 1.27
C GLN A 362 44.11 -12.71 2.71
N GLN A 363 43.06 -13.50 2.91
CA GLN A 363 42.54 -13.90 4.23
C GLN A 363 42.29 -12.72 5.17
N SER A 364 41.80 -11.60 4.62
CA SER A 364 41.59 -10.34 5.35
C SER A 364 40.34 -9.62 4.85
N GLU A 365 39.66 -8.89 5.74
CA GLU A 365 38.46 -8.09 5.41
C GLU A 365 38.80 -6.82 4.59
N SER A 366 40.06 -6.43 4.55
CA SER A 366 40.58 -5.35 3.70
C SER A 366 41.94 -5.76 3.11
N PRO A 367 42.27 -5.34 1.86
CA PRO A 367 43.57 -5.64 1.28
C PRO A 367 44.72 -5.02 2.08
N SER A 368 45.88 -5.67 2.05
CA SER A 368 47.10 -5.17 2.70
C SER A 368 47.61 -3.87 2.06
N ASP A 369 48.28 -3.04 2.86
CA ASP A 369 48.92 -1.81 2.39
C ASP A 369 49.93 -2.10 1.27
N GLN A 370 50.64 -3.23 1.33
CA GLN A 370 51.57 -3.68 0.28
C GLN A 370 50.83 -3.98 -1.03
N SER A 371 49.70 -4.70 -0.98
CA SER A 371 48.93 -5.03 -2.18
C SER A 371 48.38 -3.77 -2.87
N ILE A 372 47.92 -2.79 -2.08
CA ILE A 372 47.45 -1.51 -2.63
C ILE A 372 48.63 -0.70 -3.20
N ALA A 373 49.77 -0.67 -2.52
CA ALA A 373 50.97 0.00 -3.02
C ALA A 373 51.44 -0.60 -4.36
N ASP A 374 51.55 -1.93 -4.43
CA ASP A 374 51.96 -2.64 -5.66
C ASP A 374 50.96 -2.40 -6.80
N ALA A 375 49.66 -2.42 -6.50
CA ALA A 375 48.64 -2.10 -7.50
C ALA A 375 48.75 -0.66 -8.00
N ILE A 376 48.95 0.32 -7.11
CA ILE A 376 49.17 1.72 -7.49
C ILE A 376 50.43 1.84 -8.36
N ASP A 377 51.54 1.22 -7.99
CA ASP A 377 52.80 1.28 -8.75
C ASP A 377 52.65 0.67 -10.15
N ILE A 378 51.93 -0.46 -10.28
CA ILE A 378 51.62 -1.07 -11.59
C ILE A 378 50.73 -0.15 -12.42
N ILE A 379 49.65 0.37 -11.84
CA ILE A 379 48.73 1.28 -12.54
C ILE A 379 49.48 2.53 -13.01
N GLN A 380 50.31 3.13 -12.16
CA GLN A 380 51.14 4.30 -12.47
C GLN A 380 52.08 4.05 -13.66
N SER A 381 52.61 2.81 -13.80
CA SER A 381 53.50 2.46 -14.91
C SER A 381 52.84 2.61 -16.30
N TYR A 382 51.50 2.58 -16.35
CA TYR A 382 50.71 2.77 -17.56
C TYR A 382 50.26 4.23 -17.80
N ASN A 383 50.71 5.18 -16.97
CA ASN A 383 50.39 6.61 -17.05
C ASN A 383 48.88 6.91 -17.00
N PRO A 384 48.21 6.64 -15.87
CA PRO A 384 46.83 7.04 -15.65
C PRO A 384 46.76 8.56 -15.47
N SER A 385 45.62 9.15 -15.79
CA SER A 385 45.43 10.59 -15.56
C SER A 385 45.22 10.90 -14.08
N THR A 386 44.38 10.12 -13.42
CA THR A 386 43.98 10.31 -12.01
C THR A 386 43.70 8.95 -11.41
N ILE A 387 44.14 8.71 -10.18
CA ILE A 387 43.78 7.52 -9.40
C ILE A 387 43.02 7.98 -8.15
N GLY A 388 41.74 7.65 -8.06
CA GLY A 388 40.96 7.79 -6.84
C GLY A 388 41.02 6.51 -6.00
N LEU A 389 41.40 6.64 -4.73
CA LEU A 389 41.46 5.54 -3.77
C LEU A 389 40.31 5.65 -2.77
N ASP A 390 39.23 4.91 -3.03
CA ASP A 390 38.04 4.83 -2.18
C ASP A 390 38.21 3.75 -1.11
N LEU A 391 39.23 3.91 -0.26
CA LEU A 391 39.53 3.02 0.85
C LEU A 391 40.01 3.81 2.06
N HIS A 392 39.44 3.54 3.23
CA HIS A 392 39.93 4.13 4.46
C HIS A 392 41.30 3.52 4.83
N ARG A 393 42.35 4.36 4.80
CA ARG A 393 43.76 4.00 5.05
C ARG A 393 44.42 4.88 6.12
N ASN A 394 43.62 5.35 7.07
CA ASN A 394 44.06 6.14 8.22
C ASN A 394 44.94 5.33 9.20
N ILE A 395 44.70 4.01 9.29
CA ILE A 395 45.50 3.07 10.07
C ILE A 395 46.18 2.03 9.15
N PRO A 396 47.36 1.51 9.52
CA PRO A 396 48.02 0.46 8.75
C PRO A 396 47.17 -0.81 8.64
N GLN A 397 47.09 -1.37 7.44
CA GLN A 397 46.39 -2.63 7.17
C GLN A 397 47.39 -3.69 6.68
N GLY A 398 47.76 -4.63 7.55
CA GLY A 398 48.77 -5.64 7.22
C GLY A 398 50.18 -5.07 7.01
N GLU A 399 50.95 -5.67 6.11
CA GLU A 399 52.31 -5.25 5.76
C GLU A 399 52.33 -4.19 4.65
N GLY A 400 53.43 -3.43 4.52
CA GLY A 400 53.66 -2.52 3.38
C GLY A 400 53.34 -1.03 3.60
N ARG A 401 53.10 -0.60 4.85
CA ARG A 401 52.75 0.81 5.17
C ARG A 401 53.70 1.84 4.55
N GLN A 402 55.01 1.59 4.55
CA GLN A 402 56.00 2.50 3.97
C GLN A 402 55.93 2.56 2.44
N SER A 403 55.63 1.45 1.78
CA SER A 403 55.43 1.37 0.33
C SER A 403 54.17 2.16 -0.07
N LEU A 404 53.08 1.98 0.68
CA LEU A 404 51.84 2.71 0.47
C LEU A 404 52.05 4.21 0.70
N ALA A 405 52.69 4.60 1.81
CA ALA A 405 53.02 5.99 2.11
C ALA A 405 53.77 6.67 0.95
N ARG A 406 54.73 5.99 0.31
CA ARG A 406 55.44 6.51 -0.86
C ARG A 406 54.52 6.64 -2.08
N SER A 407 53.67 5.64 -2.31
CA SER A 407 52.72 5.63 -3.44
C SER A 407 51.70 6.76 -3.34
N LEU A 408 51.18 7.03 -2.13
CA LEU A 408 50.21 8.09 -1.86
C LEU A 408 50.76 9.50 -2.08
N MET A 409 52.07 9.71 -2.08
CA MET A 409 52.68 11.02 -2.34
C MET A 409 52.61 11.45 -3.82
N ALA A 410 52.23 10.55 -4.74
CA ALA A 410 52.11 10.90 -6.15
C ALA A 410 50.95 11.89 -6.37
N ALA A 411 51.18 12.92 -7.20
CA ALA A 411 50.28 14.07 -7.36
C ALA A 411 48.90 13.72 -7.94
N ASN A 412 48.82 12.64 -8.73
CA ASN A 412 47.60 12.16 -9.36
C ASN A 412 46.81 11.18 -8.49
N ILE A 413 47.23 10.92 -7.24
CA ILE A 413 46.45 10.16 -6.27
C ILE A 413 45.49 11.08 -5.53
N ILE A 414 44.24 10.64 -5.37
CA ILE A 414 43.23 11.28 -4.55
C ILE A 414 42.71 10.25 -3.56
N GLY A 415 42.72 10.57 -2.28
CA GLY A 415 42.21 9.69 -1.23
C GLY A 415 40.96 10.26 -0.55
N ILE A 416 40.37 9.43 0.31
CA ILE A 416 39.13 9.75 1.00
C ILE A 416 39.32 10.15 2.47
N THR A 417 38.39 10.95 2.97
CA THR A 417 38.10 11.16 4.39
C THR A 417 36.61 10.96 4.64
N LYS A 418 36.20 10.58 5.84
CA LYS A 418 34.79 10.55 6.24
C LYS A 418 34.54 11.69 7.23
N LEU A 419 33.65 12.60 6.92
CA LEU A 419 33.32 13.72 7.81
C LEU A 419 32.45 13.24 8.98
N GLY A 420 31.53 12.31 8.74
CA GLY A 420 30.65 11.73 9.75
C GLY A 420 29.58 12.70 10.27
N ASP A 421 28.58 12.16 10.97
CA ASP A 421 27.51 12.96 11.58
C ASP A 421 27.97 13.63 12.89
N GLN A 422 27.15 14.54 13.44
CA GLN A 422 27.38 15.17 14.77
C GLN A 422 27.58 14.17 15.93
N ALA A 423 27.36 12.88 15.70
CA ALA A 423 27.60 11.77 16.63
C ALA A 423 29.05 11.26 16.68
N GLY A 424 29.97 11.77 15.86
CA GLY A 424 31.42 11.53 16.00
C GLY A 424 31.98 10.33 15.22
N ASP A 425 31.38 9.97 14.09
CA ASP A 425 31.80 8.84 13.24
C ASP A 425 32.78 9.24 12.11
N SER A 426 33.56 10.31 12.34
CA SER A 426 34.52 10.87 11.38
C SER A 426 35.77 9.98 11.25
N ILE A 427 36.23 9.72 10.03
CA ILE A 427 37.46 8.97 9.75
C ILE A 427 38.44 9.94 9.06
N PRO A 428 39.59 10.26 9.67
CA PRO A 428 40.56 11.18 9.08
C PRO A 428 41.21 10.58 7.83
N PRO A 429 41.77 11.42 6.94
CA PRO A 429 42.51 10.94 5.78
C PRO A 429 43.86 10.31 6.17
N PRO A 430 44.47 9.50 5.29
CA PRO A 430 45.87 9.11 5.41
C PRO A 430 46.80 10.34 5.60
N PRO A 431 47.69 10.36 6.61
CA PRO A 431 48.53 11.52 6.91
C PRO A 431 49.55 11.86 5.81
N GLU A 432 49.79 10.94 4.88
CA GLU A 432 50.72 11.11 3.77
C GLU A 432 50.16 11.91 2.59
N LEU A 433 48.84 12.08 2.51
CA LEU A 433 48.19 12.83 1.44
C LEU A 433 48.25 14.34 1.67
N ASN A 434 48.43 15.11 0.59
CA ASN A 434 48.27 16.55 0.63
C ASN A 434 46.79 16.91 0.84
N PRO A 435 46.43 17.94 1.63
CA PRO A 435 45.05 18.45 1.73
C PRO A 435 44.32 18.62 0.39
N ALA A 436 45.02 19.03 -0.68
CA ALA A 436 44.43 19.18 -2.01
C ALA A 436 44.09 17.85 -2.72
N GLN A 437 44.54 16.71 -2.18
CA GLN A 437 44.30 15.35 -2.68
C GLN A 437 43.30 14.58 -1.83
N ILE A 438 42.63 15.26 -0.89
CA ILE A 438 41.69 14.63 0.04
C ILE A 438 40.28 15.11 -0.28
N GLY A 439 39.39 14.17 -0.60
CA GLY A 439 37.97 14.43 -0.77
C GLY A 439 37.13 13.63 0.21
N PHE A 440 35.99 14.17 0.65
CA PHE A 440 35.12 13.42 1.55
C PHE A 440 34.22 12.43 0.79
N ASN A 441 33.95 11.26 1.37
CA ASN A 441 33.15 10.20 0.74
C ASN A 441 31.73 10.06 1.29
N ASP A 442 31.28 10.96 2.17
CA ASP A 442 29.92 10.96 2.71
C ASP A 442 28.86 11.12 1.61
N ILE A 443 27.81 10.29 1.64
CA ILE A 443 26.71 10.30 0.67
C ILE A 443 25.38 10.58 1.40
N PRO A 444 24.60 11.59 0.98
CA PRO A 444 23.35 11.91 1.65
C PRO A 444 22.28 10.84 1.37
N LEU A 445 21.67 10.33 2.44
CA LEU A 445 20.54 9.40 2.37
C LEU A 445 19.21 10.16 2.37
N ASP A 446 18.27 9.69 1.57
CA ASP A 446 16.88 10.14 1.65
C ASP A 446 16.10 9.42 2.77
N PRO A 447 14.91 9.92 3.17
CA PRO A 447 14.12 9.31 4.25
C PRO A 447 13.71 7.84 4.06
N ASP A 448 13.86 7.30 2.84
CA ASP A 448 13.62 5.90 2.50
C ASP A 448 14.91 5.10 2.25
N ASP A 449 16.03 5.58 2.77
CA ASP A 449 17.37 4.97 2.73
C ASP A 449 17.96 4.77 1.33
N LYS A 450 17.42 5.47 0.31
CA LYS A 450 17.98 5.44 -1.05
C LYS A 450 18.81 6.67 -1.35
N ILE A 451 19.80 6.48 -2.22
CA ILE A 451 20.67 7.54 -2.70
C ILE A 451 20.12 8.10 -4.01
N ARG A 452 19.78 9.39 -4.00
CA ARG A 452 19.34 10.15 -5.19
C ARG A 452 20.07 11.48 -5.34
N ARG A 453 20.85 11.86 -4.33
CA ARG A 453 21.52 13.14 -4.17
C ARG A 453 22.99 12.91 -3.89
N ASN A 454 23.81 13.86 -4.30
CA ASN A 454 25.24 13.89 -4.02
C ASN A 454 25.63 15.24 -3.41
N LEU A 455 26.67 15.27 -2.60
CA LEU A 455 27.31 16.46 -2.05
C LEU A 455 28.52 16.86 -2.92
N PHE A 456 28.70 18.16 -3.10
CA PHE A 456 29.88 18.76 -3.73
C PHE A 456 30.83 19.31 -2.69
N PHE A 457 30.26 20.05 -1.76
CA PHE A 457 30.98 20.73 -0.71
C PHE A 457 30.23 20.53 0.61
N ALA A 458 30.97 20.32 1.67
CA ALA A 458 30.45 20.22 3.03
C ALA A 458 31.27 21.10 3.98
N SER A 459 30.59 21.67 4.97
CA SER A 459 31.21 22.39 6.09
C SER A 459 30.86 21.67 7.38
N LEU A 460 31.85 21.41 8.22
CA LEU A 460 31.66 20.75 9.52
C LEU A 460 31.03 21.68 10.58
N GLU A 461 31.03 22.99 10.35
CA GLU A 461 30.44 23.99 11.24
C GLU A 461 29.44 24.86 10.49
N ASN A 462 28.38 25.31 11.18
CA ASN A 462 27.42 26.32 10.69
C ASN A 462 28.04 27.75 10.70
N ASP A 463 29.36 27.84 10.56
CA ASP A 463 30.12 29.07 10.46
C ASP A 463 30.52 29.29 8.99
N PRO A 464 30.14 30.41 8.35
CA PRO A 464 30.53 30.72 6.98
C PRO A 464 32.05 30.91 6.77
N THR A 465 32.86 30.88 7.83
CA THR A 465 34.33 30.91 7.79
C THR A 465 34.98 29.53 7.97
N ALA A 466 34.19 28.48 8.17
CA ALA A 466 34.67 27.13 8.38
C ALA A 466 35.29 26.51 7.11
N GLU A 467 36.16 25.51 7.34
CA GLU A 467 36.85 24.81 6.26
C GLU A 467 35.84 24.05 5.39
N VAL A 468 35.86 24.35 4.08
CA VAL A 468 34.98 23.72 3.11
C VAL A 468 35.70 22.51 2.51
N TYR A 469 35.15 21.33 2.75
CA TYR A 469 35.65 20.09 2.16
C TYR A 469 35.02 19.86 0.80
N THR A 470 35.79 19.32 -0.15
CA THR A 470 35.30 18.94 -1.49
C THR A 470 35.01 17.45 -1.52
N SER A 471 33.92 17.02 -2.19
CA SER A 471 33.58 15.60 -2.25
C SER A 471 34.58 14.84 -3.13
N PHE A 472 34.81 13.59 -2.78
CA PHE A 472 35.77 12.71 -3.45
C PHE A 472 35.50 12.60 -4.96
N GLY A 473 34.25 12.30 -5.36
CA GLY A 473 33.88 12.20 -6.77
C GLY A 473 34.08 13.51 -7.55
N LEU A 474 33.79 14.66 -6.94
CA LEU A 474 34.04 15.96 -7.56
C LEU A 474 35.55 16.22 -7.71
N LEU A 475 36.34 15.96 -6.68
CA LEU A 475 37.79 16.18 -6.70
C LEU A 475 38.48 15.32 -7.77
N VAL A 476 38.08 14.05 -7.91
CA VAL A 476 38.56 13.14 -8.96
C VAL A 476 38.24 13.68 -10.36
N ALA A 477 37.00 14.13 -10.58
CA ALA A 477 36.61 14.71 -11.86
C ALA A 477 37.37 16.01 -12.18
N LEU A 478 37.50 16.92 -11.20
CA LEU A 478 38.24 18.17 -11.35
C LEU A 478 39.71 17.94 -11.67
N HIS A 479 40.36 17.00 -11.01
CA HIS A 479 41.74 16.64 -11.29
C HIS A 479 41.90 16.16 -12.73
N TYR A 480 41.03 15.23 -13.18
CA TYR A 480 41.04 14.74 -14.55
C TYR A 480 40.84 15.85 -15.59
N LEU A 481 39.83 16.70 -15.39
CA LEU A 481 39.52 17.82 -16.29
C LEU A 481 40.66 18.85 -16.35
N ARG A 482 41.33 19.09 -15.22
CA ARG A 482 42.50 19.99 -15.17
C ARG A 482 43.69 19.41 -15.93
N GLU A 483 44.06 18.17 -15.67
CA GLU A 483 45.28 17.58 -16.26
C GLU A 483 45.11 17.28 -17.75
N GLN A 484 43.95 16.77 -18.19
CA GLN A 484 43.73 16.36 -19.58
C GLN A 484 43.22 17.48 -20.48
N TYR A 485 42.46 18.44 -19.93
CA TYR A 485 41.77 19.47 -20.71
C TYR A 485 42.10 20.90 -20.30
N ALA A 486 42.94 21.11 -19.28
CA ALA A 486 43.26 22.43 -18.72
C ALA A 486 42.01 23.22 -18.27
N LEU A 487 40.96 22.51 -17.87
CA LEU A 487 39.72 23.11 -17.39
C LEU A 487 39.78 23.28 -15.87
N HIS A 488 39.57 24.51 -15.42
CA HIS A 488 39.58 24.87 -14.00
C HIS A 488 38.17 25.27 -13.55
N PRO A 489 37.76 24.93 -12.31
CA PRO A 489 36.52 25.42 -11.75
C PRO A 489 36.63 26.92 -11.45
N SER A 490 35.57 27.67 -11.73
CA SER A 490 35.39 29.05 -11.31
C SER A 490 34.13 29.20 -10.47
N ALA A 491 34.08 30.24 -9.64
CA ALA A 491 32.86 30.60 -8.93
C ALA A 491 31.74 30.91 -9.93
N GLY A 492 30.50 30.58 -9.58
CA GLY A 492 29.34 30.95 -10.38
C GLY A 492 29.15 32.46 -10.47
N GLU A 493 28.55 32.91 -11.57
CA GLU A 493 28.26 34.34 -11.80
C GLU A 493 27.12 34.89 -10.92
N ASP A 494 26.33 34.00 -10.30
CA ASP A 494 25.17 34.32 -9.47
C ASP A 494 25.03 33.27 -8.35
N ASP A 495 24.39 33.64 -7.25
CA ASP A 495 24.22 32.81 -6.03
C ASP A 495 23.53 31.47 -6.31
N SER A 496 22.85 31.35 -7.46
CA SER A 496 22.20 30.11 -7.90
C SER A 496 23.16 29.04 -8.42
N LYS A 497 24.34 29.41 -8.93
CA LYS A 497 25.35 28.47 -9.45
C LYS A 497 26.50 28.37 -8.45
N ALA A 498 26.72 27.18 -7.88
CA ALA A 498 27.84 26.97 -6.97
C ALA A 498 29.19 27.08 -7.67
N MET A 499 29.27 26.54 -8.88
CA MET A 499 30.52 26.38 -9.61
C MET A 499 30.25 26.31 -11.11
N VAL A 500 31.18 26.82 -11.90
CA VAL A 500 31.22 26.70 -13.36
C VAL A 500 32.50 25.97 -13.76
N ILE A 501 32.40 25.02 -14.68
CA ILE A 501 33.55 24.32 -15.27
C ILE A 501 33.40 24.40 -16.79
N GLY A 502 34.37 25.01 -17.47
CA GLY A 502 34.21 25.36 -18.88
C GLY A 502 33.00 26.30 -19.05
N ASP A 503 32.03 25.87 -19.85
CA ASP A 503 30.78 26.62 -20.08
C ASP A 503 29.59 26.09 -19.24
N VAL A 504 29.81 25.05 -18.42
CA VAL A 504 28.75 24.35 -17.69
C VAL A 504 28.64 24.86 -16.26
N GLY A 505 27.47 25.39 -15.90
CA GLY A 505 27.16 25.84 -14.55
C GLY A 505 26.41 24.78 -13.73
N PHE A 506 26.95 24.43 -12.58
CA PHE A 506 26.33 23.50 -11.64
C PHE A 506 25.48 24.26 -10.61
N LYS A 507 24.17 24.05 -10.68
CA LYS A 507 23.18 24.70 -9.82
C LYS A 507 22.98 23.91 -8.52
N ILE A 508 22.88 24.62 -7.40
CA ILE A 508 22.56 24.02 -6.09
C ILE A 508 21.11 23.54 -6.09
N MET A 509 20.89 22.35 -5.55
CA MET A 509 19.55 21.82 -5.33
C MET A 509 18.85 22.59 -4.21
N THR A 510 17.63 23.07 -4.47
CA THR A 510 16.80 23.71 -3.44
C THR A 510 16.06 22.66 -2.63
N SER A 511 15.59 23.02 -1.43
CA SER A 511 14.77 22.14 -0.59
C SER A 511 13.42 21.72 -1.21
N THR A 512 13.04 22.34 -2.32
CA THR A 512 11.83 22.07 -3.11
C THR A 512 12.11 21.48 -4.50
N PHE A 513 13.32 20.98 -4.75
CA PHE A 513 13.71 20.48 -6.08
C PHE A 513 12.83 19.31 -6.52
N GLY A 514 12.00 19.54 -7.54
CA GLY A 514 11.11 18.54 -8.12
C GLY A 514 10.10 18.03 -7.09
N GLY A 515 10.18 16.74 -6.77
CA GLY A 515 9.29 16.10 -5.79
C GLY A 515 9.68 16.33 -4.32
N TYR A 516 10.88 16.85 -4.04
CA TYR A 516 11.34 17.09 -2.67
C TYR A 516 10.59 18.23 -1.99
N GLN A 517 10.45 18.13 -0.66
CA GLN A 517 9.84 19.14 0.19
C GLN A 517 10.53 19.15 1.55
N SER A 518 11.13 20.28 1.92
CA SER A 518 11.77 20.50 3.23
C SER A 518 12.89 19.48 3.56
N ILE A 519 13.67 19.08 2.55
CA ILE A 519 14.89 18.30 2.76
C ILE A 519 15.98 19.15 3.42
N ASP A 520 16.88 18.49 4.13
CA ASP A 520 18.11 19.11 4.61
C ASP A 520 18.94 19.59 3.40
N ASP A 521 19.09 20.90 3.30
CA ASP A 521 19.89 21.61 2.30
C ASP A 521 21.25 22.04 2.87
N ALA A 522 21.67 21.46 4.00
CA ALA A 522 23.03 21.57 4.49
C ALA A 522 24.02 20.99 3.45
N GLY A 523 25.05 21.78 3.15
CA GLY A 523 26.01 21.46 2.10
C GLY A 523 25.50 21.74 0.69
N TYR A 524 26.41 21.66 -0.28
CA TYR A 524 26.11 21.94 -1.67
C TYR A 524 25.68 20.65 -2.36
N GLN A 525 24.38 20.44 -2.52
CA GLN A 525 23.83 19.18 -3.04
C GLN A 525 23.37 19.30 -4.50
N ILE A 526 23.43 18.18 -5.23
CA ILE A 526 22.82 18.02 -6.55
C ILE A 526 22.15 16.64 -6.71
N PRO A 527 21.21 16.47 -7.66
CA PRO A 527 20.68 15.16 -8.02
C PRO A 527 21.72 14.31 -8.77
N ILE A 528 21.74 13.00 -8.46
CA ILE A 528 22.59 12.03 -9.15
C ILE A 528 21.95 11.64 -10.48
N THR A 529 22.75 11.64 -11.54
CA THR A 529 22.40 11.09 -12.85
C THR A 529 23.03 9.72 -13.02
N TYR A 530 22.23 8.68 -12.81
CA TYR A 530 22.68 7.31 -12.98
C TYR A 530 22.84 6.96 -14.47
N ARG A 531 24.08 6.78 -14.92
CA ARG A 531 24.43 6.48 -16.32
C ARG A 531 24.02 5.08 -16.79
N SER A 532 24.24 4.06 -15.95
CA SER A 532 23.97 2.65 -16.28
C SER A 532 23.53 1.87 -15.05
N PRO A 533 22.50 1.01 -15.13
CA PRO A 533 22.10 0.12 -14.04
C PRO A 533 22.98 -1.12 -13.89
N ASN A 534 23.75 -1.47 -14.92
CA ASN A 534 24.48 -2.75 -14.97
C ASN A 534 25.98 -2.55 -14.77
N GLN A 535 26.57 -1.66 -15.57
CA GLN A 535 28.01 -1.48 -15.61
C GLN A 535 28.36 -0.04 -15.97
N ILE A 536 28.76 0.73 -14.96
CA ILE A 536 29.14 2.15 -15.09
C ILE A 536 30.48 2.35 -15.81
N SER A 537 31.41 1.40 -15.69
CA SER A 537 32.74 1.45 -16.31
C SER A 537 33.22 0.03 -16.62
N GLU A 538 34.27 -0.08 -17.43
CA GLU A 538 35.05 -1.34 -17.44
C GLU A 538 35.56 -1.62 -16.03
N ARG A 539 35.70 -2.91 -15.69
CA ARG A 539 36.08 -3.37 -14.36
C ARG A 539 37.18 -4.42 -14.46
N VAL A 540 38.16 -4.32 -13.56
CA VAL A 540 39.31 -5.24 -13.46
C VAL A 540 39.53 -5.55 -11.99
N SER A 541 39.81 -6.80 -11.62
CA SER A 541 40.03 -7.15 -10.22
C SER A 541 41.39 -6.67 -9.69
N LEU A 542 41.52 -6.51 -8.38
CA LEU A 542 42.81 -6.22 -7.76
C LEU A 542 43.85 -7.30 -8.10
N THR A 543 43.45 -8.57 -8.10
CA THR A 543 44.33 -9.69 -8.48
C THR A 543 44.82 -9.57 -9.94
N ASP A 544 43.95 -9.16 -10.88
CA ASP A 544 44.35 -8.99 -12.28
C ASP A 544 45.39 -7.88 -12.45
N ILE A 545 45.27 -6.78 -11.69
CA ILE A 545 46.29 -5.73 -11.65
C ILE A 545 47.61 -6.29 -11.11
N LEU A 546 47.58 -6.96 -9.95
CA LEU A 546 48.78 -7.49 -9.29
C LEU A 546 49.50 -8.57 -10.13
N THR A 547 48.76 -9.32 -10.93
CA THR A 547 49.31 -10.33 -11.86
C THR A 547 49.66 -9.75 -13.23
N ASN A 548 49.46 -8.45 -13.43
CA ASN A 548 49.67 -7.73 -14.68
C ASN A 548 48.86 -8.32 -15.86
N ALA A 549 47.67 -8.84 -15.57
CA ALA A 549 46.72 -9.44 -16.50
C ALA A 549 45.66 -8.43 -17.00
N VAL A 550 46.07 -7.19 -17.25
CA VAL A 550 45.19 -6.09 -17.68
C VAL A 550 45.67 -5.49 -19.01
N ASP A 551 44.73 -5.07 -19.85
CA ASP A 551 45.05 -4.31 -21.07
C ASP A 551 45.51 -2.88 -20.69
N PRO A 552 46.74 -2.47 -21.04
CA PRO A 552 47.25 -1.12 -20.76
C PRO A 552 46.35 0.02 -21.25
N GLU A 553 45.60 -0.20 -22.34
CA GLU A 553 44.69 0.81 -22.90
C GLU A 553 43.46 1.07 -22.01
N LEU A 554 43.19 0.21 -21.04
CA LEU A 554 42.17 0.44 -20.01
C LEU A 554 42.65 1.43 -18.93
N ILE A 555 43.96 1.66 -18.80
CA ILE A 555 44.54 2.49 -17.73
C ILE A 555 45.05 3.84 -18.26
N ARG A 556 45.70 3.83 -19.43
CA ARG A 556 46.34 5.00 -20.03
C ARG A 556 45.37 6.19 -20.15
N ASP A 557 45.78 7.36 -19.68
CA ASP A 557 45.06 8.65 -19.78
C ASP A 557 43.61 8.62 -19.24
N LYS A 558 43.30 7.66 -18.36
CA LYS A 558 41.96 7.46 -17.79
C LYS A 558 41.90 7.80 -16.29
N VAL A 559 40.68 7.94 -15.81
CA VAL A 559 40.38 7.96 -14.38
C VAL A 559 40.32 6.54 -13.87
N ILE A 560 41.12 6.20 -12.88
CA ILE A 560 41.12 4.89 -12.24
C ILE A 560 40.54 5.05 -10.85
N LEU A 561 39.47 4.33 -10.53
CA LEU A 561 38.91 4.29 -9.18
C LEU A 561 39.19 2.92 -8.57
N ILE A 562 39.82 2.88 -7.40
CA ILE A 562 40.13 1.66 -6.65
C ILE A 562 39.22 1.61 -5.43
N GLY A 563 38.40 0.57 -5.30
CA GLY A 563 37.49 0.42 -4.16
C GLY A 563 36.84 -0.96 -4.07
N THR A 564 36.09 -1.19 -2.99
CA THR A 564 35.50 -2.51 -2.69
C THR A 564 34.13 -2.71 -3.31
N THR A 565 33.95 -3.83 -4.02
CA THR A 565 32.65 -4.27 -4.55
C THR A 565 32.13 -5.54 -3.85
N ALA A 566 32.92 -6.10 -2.92
CA ALA A 566 32.62 -7.29 -2.16
C ALA A 566 31.22 -7.25 -1.53
N TYR A 567 30.49 -8.36 -1.58
CA TYR A 567 29.11 -8.42 -1.06
C TYR A 567 29.05 -8.41 0.47
N THR A 568 30.16 -8.74 1.14
CA THR A 568 30.32 -8.66 2.60
C THR A 568 30.65 -7.24 3.08
N SER A 569 30.94 -6.31 2.16
CA SER A 569 31.22 -4.92 2.48
C SER A 569 30.01 -4.24 3.10
N THR A 570 30.25 -3.41 4.12
CA THR A 570 29.25 -2.54 4.74
C THR A 570 28.92 -1.31 3.88
N ASP A 571 29.71 -1.05 2.84
CA ASP A 571 29.60 0.10 1.94
C ASP A 571 28.65 -0.19 0.76
N LYS A 572 27.40 -0.57 1.10
CA LYS A 572 26.35 -0.97 0.16
C LYS A 572 25.09 -0.15 0.40
N PHE A 573 24.52 0.38 -0.68
CA PHE A 573 23.40 1.29 -0.59
C PHE A 573 22.26 0.96 -1.54
N PHE A 574 21.06 1.36 -1.16
CA PHE A 574 19.90 1.32 -2.03
C PHE A 574 19.90 2.50 -3.00
N THR A 575 19.50 2.24 -4.22
CA THR A 575 19.45 3.24 -5.30
C THR A 575 18.11 3.12 -6.04
N PRO A 576 17.77 4.04 -6.94
CA PRO A 576 16.59 3.89 -7.80
C PRO A 576 16.47 2.53 -8.51
N TYR A 577 17.60 1.87 -8.80
CA TYR A 577 17.63 0.56 -9.45
C TYR A 577 17.22 -0.62 -8.56
N THR A 578 17.16 -0.44 -7.23
CA THR A 578 16.66 -1.48 -6.30
C THR A 578 15.20 -1.87 -6.63
N LEU A 579 14.42 -1.02 -7.31
CA LEU A 579 13.08 -1.39 -7.81
C LEU A 579 13.07 -2.62 -8.73
N ARG A 580 14.22 -2.98 -9.34
CA ARG A 580 14.35 -4.15 -10.20
C ARG A 580 14.53 -5.46 -9.41
N SER A 581 15.04 -5.39 -8.18
CA SER A 581 15.21 -6.53 -7.27
C SER A 581 15.48 -6.04 -5.84
N ASP A 582 14.74 -6.55 -4.85
CA ASP A 582 14.90 -6.19 -3.43
C ASP A 582 16.30 -6.51 -2.86
N SER A 583 17.06 -7.39 -3.54
CA SER A 583 18.44 -7.74 -3.19
C SER A 583 19.51 -6.88 -3.87
N TYR A 584 19.13 -5.98 -4.80
CA TYR A 584 20.10 -5.18 -5.55
C TYR A 584 20.53 -3.95 -4.75
N GLN A 585 21.81 -3.93 -4.38
CA GLN A 585 22.50 -2.81 -3.74
C GLN A 585 23.75 -2.44 -4.54
N MET A 586 24.03 -1.15 -4.62
CA MET A 586 25.20 -0.61 -5.30
C MET A 586 26.30 -0.32 -4.28
N SER A 587 27.56 -0.56 -4.63
CA SER A 587 28.70 -0.20 -3.76
C SER A 587 28.94 1.31 -3.75
N GLY A 588 29.47 1.86 -2.64
CA GLY A 588 29.80 3.29 -2.56
C GLY A 588 30.74 3.73 -3.67
N VAL A 589 31.75 2.91 -3.99
CA VAL A 589 32.67 3.13 -5.12
C VAL A 589 31.95 3.27 -6.47
N GLU A 590 30.93 2.45 -6.74
CA GLU A 590 30.12 2.56 -7.97
C GLU A 590 29.28 3.84 -8.00
N ILE A 591 28.78 4.28 -6.84
CA ILE A 591 28.06 5.55 -6.74
C ILE A 591 29.01 6.72 -7.03
N HIS A 592 30.23 6.70 -6.48
CA HIS A 592 31.25 7.70 -6.80
C HIS A 592 31.63 7.70 -8.29
N LEU A 593 31.68 6.54 -8.96
CA LEU A 593 31.85 6.46 -10.41
C LEU A 593 30.72 7.16 -11.18
N HIS A 594 29.47 7.00 -10.75
CA HIS A 594 28.35 7.74 -11.34
C HIS A 594 28.50 9.25 -11.15
N MET A 595 28.96 9.70 -9.99
CA MET A 595 29.22 11.11 -9.72
C MET A 595 30.31 11.65 -10.64
N VAL A 596 31.46 10.97 -10.74
CA VAL A 596 32.56 11.35 -11.65
C VAL A 596 32.05 11.41 -13.10
N SER A 597 31.39 10.35 -13.56
CA SER A 597 30.86 10.27 -14.92
C SER A 597 29.84 11.38 -15.22
N GLN A 598 29.00 11.78 -14.25
CA GLN A 598 28.07 12.89 -14.40
C GLN A 598 28.80 14.21 -14.67
N PHE A 599 29.87 14.51 -13.92
CA PHE A 599 30.68 15.71 -14.16
C PHE A 599 31.35 15.69 -15.52
N LEU A 600 32.02 14.58 -15.85
CA LEU A 600 32.73 14.44 -17.13
C LEU A 600 31.77 14.51 -18.30
N SER A 601 30.62 13.84 -18.21
CA SER A 601 29.61 13.86 -19.29
C SER A 601 28.97 15.24 -19.45
N ALA A 602 28.73 15.95 -18.36
CA ALA A 602 28.19 17.31 -18.44
C ALA A 602 29.18 18.27 -19.12
N VAL A 603 30.46 18.23 -18.73
CA VAL A 603 31.49 19.17 -19.20
C VAL A 603 32.05 18.82 -20.59
N LEU A 604 32.24 17.54 -20.90
CA LEU A 604 32.91 17.09 -22.12
C LEU A 604 31.94 16.64 -23.23
N ASP A 605 30.75 16.13 -22.85
CA ASP A 605 29.79 15.57 -23.81
C ASP A 605 28.51 16.43 -23.95
N ASP A 606 28.47 17.61 -23.33
CA ASP A 606 27.28 18.48 -23.21
C ASP A 606 26.03 17.74 -22.68
N TYR A 607 26.23 16.71 -21.84
CA TYR A 607 25.12 15.93 -21.30
C TYR A 607 24.31 16.77 -20.30
N PRO A 608 22.98 16.92 -20.47
CA PRO A 608 22.20 17.86 -19.67
C PRO A 608 22.09 17.42 -18.22
N LEU A 609 22.36 18.35 -17.29
CA LEU A 609 22.17 18.13 -15.86
C LEU A 609 20.67 18.08 -15.49
N PRO A 610 20.31 17.38 -14.41
CA PRO A 610 18.93 17.36 -13.91
C PRO A 610 18.41 18.76 -13.62
N TRP A 611 17.19 19.05 -14.06
CA TRP A 611 16.54 20.34 -13.85
C TRP A 611 15.06 20.18 -13.50
N THR A 612 14.45 21.25 -12.97
CA THR A 612 13.05 21.28 -12.54
C THR A 612 12.37 22.55 -13.02
N TRP A 613 11.05 22.58 -12.93
CA TRP A 613 10.31 23.83 -13.13
C TRP A 613 10.46 24.78 -11.94
N PRO A 614 10.40 26.10 -12.17
CA PRO A 614 10.16 27.05 -11.08
C PRO A 614 8.84 26.75 -10.38
N ASP A 615 8.79 26.99 -9.07
CA ASP A 615 7.61 26.72 -8.23
C ASP A 615 6.30 27.28 -8.82
N ALA A 616 6.35 28.46 -9.44
CA ALA A 616 5.19 29.10 -10.07
C ALA A 616 4.59 28.25 -11.21
N LEU A 617 5.42 27.61 -12.04
CA LEU A 617 4.94 26.73 -13.12
C LEU A 617 4.34 25.45 -12.56
N GLU A 618 4.92 24.89 -11.50
CA GLU A 618 4.38 23.68 -10.88
C GLU A 618 3.07 23.94 -10.14
N ILE A 619 2.92 25.10 -9.49
CA ILE A 619 1.65 25.56 -8.93
C ILE A 619 0.62 25.70 -10.06
N GLY A 620 1.00 26.34 -11.16
CA GLY A 620 0.16 26.46 -12.36
C GLY A 620 -0.27 25.10 -12.93
N TRP A 621 0.63 24.12 -12.93
CA TRP A 621 0.38 22.75 -13.36
C TRP A 621 -0.66 22.03 -12.48
N ILE A 622 -0.56 22.17 -11.16
CA ILE A 622 -1.54 21.62 -10.21
C ILE A 622 -2.92 22.26 -10.43
N ILE A 623 -2.98 23.60 -10.54
CA ILE A 623 -4.23 24.33 -10.77
C ILE A 623 -4.85 23.97 -12.12
N PHE A 624 -4.05 23.80 -13.17
CA PHE A 624 -4.50 23.39 -14.50
C PHE A 624 -5.22 22.04 -14.44
N TRP A 625 -4.62 21.05 -13.79
CA TRP A 625 -5.22 19.72 -13.66
C TRP A 625 -6.40 19.69 -12.68
N ALA A 626 -6.39 20.46 -11.60
CA ALA A 626 -7.57 20.65 -10.75
C ALA A 626 -8.75 21.25 -11.54
N SER A 627 -8.47 22.22 -12.41
CA SER A 627 -9.45 22.85 -13.28
C SER A 627 -9.99 21.86 -14.31
N GLY A 628 -9.09 21.10 -14.97
CA GLY A 628 -9.44 20.05 -15.93
C GLY A 628 -10.32 18.96 -15.32
N GLY A 629 -9.97 18.48 -14.11
CA GLY A 629 -10.76 17.49 -13.37
C GLY A 629 -12.17 18.02 -13.02
N SER A 630 -12.24 19.28 -12.55
CA SER A 630 -13.51 19.95 -12.28
C SER A 630 -14.36 20.10 -13.55
N LEU A 631 -13.75 20.54 -14.67
CA LEU A 631 -14.45 20.77 -15.93
C LEU A 631 -14.97 19.47 -16.55
N LEU A 632 -14.18 18.38 -16.50
CA LEU A 632 -14.57 17.07 -17.00
C LEU A 632 -15.73 16.49 -16.20
N ALA A 633 -15.63 16.51 -14.87
CA ALA A 633 -16.72 16.09 -13.98
C ALA A 633 -17.98 16.92 -14.22
N TRP A 634 -17.82 18.16 -14.70
CA TRP A 634 -18.92 19.03 -15.06
C TRP A 634 -19.55 18.70 -16.43
N GLN A 635 -18.75 18.60 -17.48
CA GLN A 635 -19.23 18.46 -18.85
C GLN A 635 -19.76 17.05 -19.15
N LEU A 636 -19.14 16.01 -18.59
CA LEU A 636 -19.48 14.63 -18.88
C LEU A 636 -20.55 14.14 -17.91
N ARG A 637 -21.74 13.86 -18.45
CA ARG A 637 -22.90 13.39 -17.68
C ARG A 637 -22.99 11.86 -17.59
N GLN A 638 -22.47 11.13 -18.57
CA GLN A 638 -22.52 9.67 -18.58
C GLN A 638 -21.28 9.07 -17.92
N ARG A 639 -21.50 8.14 -16.98
CA ARG A 639 -20.45 7.52 -16.17
C ARG A 639 -19.33 6.85 -16.99
N ARG A 640 -19.68 6.20 -18.10
CA ARG A 640 -18.69 5.56 -18.99
C ARG A 640 -17.66 6.55 -19.56
N TYR A 641 -18.11 7.74 -19.96
CA TYR A 641 -17.23 8.78 -20.50
C TYR A 641 -16.41 9.46 -19.40
N LEU A 642 -16.94 9.57 -18.18
CA LEU A 642 -16.18 10.04 -17.03
C LEU A 642 -14.99 9.13 -16.69
N VAL A 643 -15.20 7.80 -16.69
CA VAL A 643 -14.11 6.84 -16.44
C VAL A 643 -13.06 6.90 -17.55
N MET A 644 -13.48 6.95 -18.82
CA MET A 644 -12.55 7.09 -19.94
C MET A 644 -11.76 8.41 -19.90
N ALA A 645 -12.43 9.52 -19.62
CA ALA A 645 -11.78 10.84 -19.52
C ALA A 645 -10.83 10.93 -18.33
N TYR A 646 -11.17 10.27 -17.20
CA TYR A 646 -10.28 10.17 -16.06
C TYR A 646 -9.02 9.36 -16.39
N GLY A 647 -9.18 8.19 -17.03
CA GLY A 647 -8.05 7.39 -17.50
C GLY A 647 -7.18 8.17 -18.50
N GLY A 648 -7.80 8.88 -19.44
CA GLY A 648 -7.09 9.74 -20.39
C GLY A 648 -6.31 10.88 -19.73
N GLY A 649 -6.89 11.53 -18.70
CA GLY A 649 -6.20 12.57 -17.92
C GLY A 649 -4.99 12.03 -17.16
N ALA A 650 -5.14 10.89 -16.49
CA ALA A 650 -4.03 10.23 -15.78
C ALA A 650 -2.89 9.83 -16.74
N ILE A 651 -3.23 9.27 -17.92
CA ILE A 651 -2.27 8.95 -18.97
C ILE A 651 -1.57 10.20 -19.49
N ALA A 652 -2.30 11.31 -19.68
CA ALA A 652 -1.72 12.55 -20.17
C ALA A 652 -0.73 13.16 -19.16
N ILE A 653 -1.05 13.15 -17.86
CA ILE A 653 -0.14 13.61 -16.79
C ILE A 653 1.14 12.76 -16.81
N THR A 654 1.00 11.43 -16.73
CA THR A 654 2.17 10.53 -16.68
C THR A 654 3.00 10.58 -17.96
N SER A 655 2.37 10.63 -19.13
CA SER A 655 3.08 10.76 -20.41
C SER A 655 3.85 12.08 -20.51
N THR A 656 3.28 13.18 -19.98
CA THR A 656 3.96 14.48 -19.95
C THR A 656 5.17 14.42 -19.03
N THR A 657 5.03 13.86 -17.82
CA THR A 657 6.15 13.68 -16.89
C THR A 657 7.26 12.83 -17.52
N VAL A 658 6.92 11.72 -18.18
CA VAL A 658 7.91 10.87 -18.87
C VAL A 658 8.62 11.65 -19.97
N LEU A 659 7.90 12.40 -20.80
CA LEU A 659 8.49 13.16 -21.91
C LEU A 659 9.50 14.21 -21.42
N PHE A 660 9.18 14.91 -20.34
CA PHE A 660 10.10 15.86 -19.71
C PHE A 660 11.29 15.17 -19.05
N PHE A 661 11.07 14.00 -18.43
CA PHE A 661 12.15 13.21 -17.85
C PHE A 661 13.18 12.75 -18.88
N LEU A 662 12.76 12.47 -20.13
CA LEU A 662 13.69 12.19 -21.24
C LEU A 662 14.65 13.35 -21.56
N THR A 663 14.34 14.56 -21.10
CA THR A 663 15.21 15.75 -21.20
C THR A 663 15.96 16.05 -19.89
N ASN A 664 16.04 15.06 -18.98
CA ASN A 664 16.54 15.18 -17.59
C ASN A 664 15.76 16.19 -16.73
N ALA A 665 14.49 16.46 -17.06
CA ALA A 665 13.64 17.29 -16.23
C ALA A 665 12.83 16.45 -15.25
N TRP A 666 12.91 16.74 -13.96
CA TRP A 666 12.03 16.12 -12.96
C TRP A 666 10.86 17.05 -12.63
N ILE A 667 9.65 16.66 -13.06
CA ILE A 667 8.42 17.41 -12.83
C ILE A 667 7.45 16.55 -12.00
N PRO A 668 6.86 17.09 -10.92
CA PRO A 668 5.90 16.35 -10.07
C PRO A 668 4.71 15.77 -10.84
N ALA A 669 4.35 14.53 -10.54
CA ALA A 669 3.24 13.81 -11.17
C ALA A 669 2.10 13.49 -10.18
N ILE A 670 2.41 13.25 -8.91
CA ILE A 670 1.43 12.85 -7.90
C ILE A 670 0.58 14.04 -7.46
N ALA A 671 1.17 15.22 -7.26
CA ALA A 671 0.40 16.42 -6.93
C ALA A 671 -0.68 16.78 -7.99
N PRO A 672 -0.36 16.94 -9.29
CA PRO A 672 -1.36 17.24 -10.32
C PRO A 672 -2.37 16.10 -10.50
N LEU A 673 -1.95 14.83 -10.39
CA LEU A 673 -2.86 13.70 -10.45
C LEU A 673 -3.85 13.73 -9.29
N SER A 674 -3.36 13.92 -8.05
CA SER A 674 -4.19 14.03 -6.85
C SER A 674 -5.19 15.17 -6.99
N ALA A 675 -4.75 16.36 -7.43
CA ALA A 675 -5.62 17.50 -7.67
C ALA A 675 -6.71 17.19 -8.71
N PHE A 676 -6.35 16.56 -9.83
CA PHE A 676 -7.29 16.11 -10.85
C PHE A 676 -8.35 15.15 -10.29
N THR A 677 -7.93 14.16 -9.50
CA THR A 677 -8.83 13.16 -8.90
C THR A 677 -9.80 13.78 -7.91
N MET A 678 -9.30 14.60 -6.99
CA MET A 678 -10.06 15.20 -5.89
C MET A 678 -11.04 16.24 -6.41
N ALA A 679 -10.63 17.04 -7.40
CA ALA A 679 -11.48 18.02 -8.05
C ALA A 679 -12.66 17.38 -8.79
N SER A 680 -12.40 16.29 -9.52
CA SER A 680 -13.46 15.51 -10.18
C SER A 680 -14.42 14.89 -9.16
N GLY A 681 -13.89 14.21 -8.12
CA GLY A 681 -14.69 13.55 -7.09
C GLY A 681 -15.56 14.50 -6.27
N SER A 682 -15.00 15.62 -5.81
CA SER A 682 -15.72 16.63 -5.03
C SER A 682 -16.91 17.22 -5.79
N LEU A 683 -16.76 17.48 -7.09
CA LEU A 683 -17.83 18.03 -7.91
C LEU A 683 -18.93 17.01 -8.21
N LEU A 684 -18.59 15.74 -8.39
CA LEU A 684 -19.56 14.65 -8.50
C LEU A 684 -20.38 14.48 -7.22
N ILE A 685 -19.74 14.58 -6.04
CA ILE A 685 -20.41 14.55 -4.74
C ILE A 685 -21.34 15.76 -4.60
N TYR A 686 -20.86 16.97 -4.90
CA TYR A 686 -21.66 18.19 -4.83
C TYR A 686 -22.91 18.13 -5.73
N ARG A 687 -22.76 17.64 -6.95
CA ARG A 687 -23.87 17.44 -7.90
C ARG A 687 -24.94 16.51 -7.34
N ARG A 688 -24.52 15.36 -6.81
CA ARG A 688 -25.44 14.39 -6.18
C ARG A 688 -26.14 14.96 -4.96
N TYR A 689 -25.39 15.66 -4.10
CA TYR A 689 -25.96 16.33 -2.93
C TYR A 689 -27.05 17.34 -3.32
N ARG A 690 -26.78 18.18 -4.34
CA ARG A 690 -27.72 19.21 -4.79
C ARG A 690 -28.96 18.62 -5.47
N GLN A 691 -28.80 17.55 -6.26
CA GLN A 691 -29.91 16.78 -6.82
C GLN A 691 -30.80 16.21 -5.70
N ARG A 692 -30.22 15.53 -4.71
CA ARG A 692 -30.97 14.99 -3.56
C ARG A 692 -31.69 16.06 -2.75
N ARG A 693 -31.05 17.22 -2.53
CA ARG A 693 -31.67 18.34 -1.77
C ARG A 693 -32.86 18.96 -2.50
N GLN A 694 -32.89 18.92 -3.83
CA GLN A 694 -34.04 19.37 -4.61
C GLN A 694 -35.16 18.33 -4.66
N LEU A 695 -34.85 17.04 -4.60
CA LEU A 695 -35.86 15.97 -4.48
C LEU A 695 -36.53 15.94 -3.09
N LEU A 696 -35.87 16.49 -2.07
CA LEU A 696 -36.38 16.61 -0.69
C LEU A 696 -37.12 17.92 -0.41
N ARG A 697 -37.23 18.83 -1.39
CA ARG A 697 -38.00 20.07 -1.32
C ARG A 697 -39.21 19.96 -2.23
#